data_AF-A0A7K7EAE5-F1
#
_entry.id   AF-A0A7K7EAE5-F1
#
_cell.length_a   1.000
_cell.length_b   1.000
_cell.length_c   1.000
_cell.angle_alpha   90.00
_cell.angle_beta   90.00
_cell.angle_gamma   90.00
#
_symmetry.space_group_name_H-M   'P 1'
#
loop_
_entity.id
_entity.type
_entity.pdbx_description
1 polymer ?
#
loop_
_entity_poly.entity_id
_entity_poly.type
_entity_poly.pdbx_seq_one_letter_code
_entity_poly.pdbx_strand_id
1 'polypeptide(L)'
;SKKTKASQKQVRKESNSWKAEELSEYISRLEKRQNYLKNPRFFPPNTLHGGKSLVISQEKVEEIIARRKAEDIKGDTSFVPVFFANPPSVLFLYDKAGQVYEMTVELRNITSTAQHVRLIPPSATVFFIWPGKYPGKGGMIAPGMACQYTVQFIPEYLGEYEDHILVESQVSEPFVIPIQAKVSLPVLTLPDIIDCGSCLVGGIKTTALVCRNEGVRTGKFSIMPEKAWPAPDSRVAASADFVIQDPFGIQPAVLELAPGQNATVEVVFFPSLPEASQETFTILCDNYPVNYVTVTGVGELIALELLFVTGGESKAQLGEVTDATAQHLIRFEPQNPHTSKEKTLVIKNSTHVELPFFWQITKPNLKPLIPEETADFTEVKHSQDPESAFSLNPEQGVLLPCADHEFILTYTPQELKSYHSVIQMVLRDIPQSPCLVEEGMLQNNPECRVKDVIALEVEVKGSTEPFHLLLEPYAIIIPGENFIGVNVKKTFKLWNNSKTSIKYTWEKITACEIMEVEPHTGVIDVNKSCEFVLAISGTKPGLISRNLQCHVEPCPEPVVLHVEAAFKGPLVCIDVPSLRFGLTKQGETVSRTFEIINLCQVPAQWRMQESQVFLAERNEEVSTFSIQPSAGEIPPLGLCRVSVQFTSLRCQRLQTVLELEVENGKGSHLPVFVEVQAPQVCLISSHLVFTEIYTGVPVKATSKLFNQTLLPAKYLWGKLIGRQAASCSIMVSPASGILGPNEEKEFCIEMSANTVGELKDLMLSCSIEDMAEPLFLSISGEVKGLHVTYSVPSGSGVDSDEEQTAQSPRELLLDFGSEVAFKDVVKRQLILTNPTGISAPFTLEAEYFSACLLPPEQGACPYLLKRRGPVTEHAARKAKSEFAAALLSKGKGAAFYIQPSTGTLEAFQQLTIEIAAYNNMWGEYEDNLVCKVGDLQPKLIPMQMTVKGCPIFLQVTGPQPEPPIIRFGTQVSAGSPVLRRVQLNNPTPFDIRLDLQVYNLEPDDEKLVDLLVLFGDPFPPMDMAGNKAASSGSTSESEVVLKLDPAAIPCGSIYPALETTDEPPGSDSKEKEISSQESAGEKMISVLIQPHEGVPADSPYSVAPRQIVVPGGGSSDVYISFTPLVLPDTEAELRCDGLMLGFMSLDDKV
;
A
#
# COMPACT_ATOMS: atom_id res chain seq x y z
N SER A 1 138.63 -60.40 -94.69
CA SER A 1 139.83 -60.79 -95.48
C SER A 1 141.01 -59.89 -95.08
N LYS A 2 142.27 -60.38 -95.15
CA LYS A 2 143.65 -59.76 -95.10
C LYS A 2 143.85 -58.21 -94.80
N LYS A 3 144.95 -57.63 -94.19
CA LYS A 3 146.14 -58.05 -93.35
C LYS A 3 147.22 -56.88 -93.03
N THR A 4 147.82 -56.74 -91.81
CA THR A 4 149.21 -56.16 -91.40
C THR A 4 149.68 -54.68 -91.71
N LYS A 5 150.78 -53.98 -91.24
CA LYS A 5 151.79 -53.77 -90.08
C LYS A 5 152.74 -52.52 -90.43
N ALA A 6 153.74 -51.85 -89.75
CA ALA A 6 154.51 -51.66 -88.45
C ALA A 6 155.25 -50.22 -88.48
N SER A 7 156.29 -49.67 -87.77
CA SER A 7 157.41 -49.97 -86.78
C SER A 7 158.06 -48.66 -86.11
N GLN A 8 159.26 -48.64 -85.43
CA GLN A 8 159.74 -47.60 -84.41
C GLN A 8 161.27 -47.60 -83.92
N LYS A 9 161.86 -46.57 -83.19
CA LYS A 9 163.07 -46.56 -82.21
C LYS A 9 163.48 -45.15 -81.58
N GLN A 10 164.43 -44.76 -80.64
CA GLN A 10 165.47 -45.28 -79.64
C GLN A 10 165.89 -44.23 -78.47
N VAL A 11 167.02 -44.33 -77.66
CA VAL A 11 167.25 -43.72 -76.26
C VAL A 11 168.75 -43.44 -75.72
N ARG A 12 168.98 -42.58 -74.64
CA ARG A 12 170.03 -42.47 -73.48
C ARG A 12 170.88 -41.13 -73.28
N LYS A 13 171.67 -40.69 -72.22
CA LYS A 13 172.25 -40.98 -70.81
C LYS A 13 172.83 -39.61 -70.17
N GLU A 14 173.47 -39.25 -68.99
CA GLU A 14 173.93 -39.60 -67.56
C GLU A 14 174.36 -38.24 -66.78
N SER A 15 174.99 -37.92 -65.60
CA SER A 15 175.69 -38.38 -64.30
C SER A 15 175.87 -37.10 -63.32
N ASN A 16 176.48 -36.83 -62.11
CA ASN A 16 177.15 -37.30 -60.81
C ASN A 16 177.43 -36.00 -59.89
N SER A 17 177.92 -35.77 -58.62
CA SER A 17 178.28 -36.31 -57.22
C SER A 17 178.63 -35.07 -56.25
N TRP A 18 179.12 -34.94 -54.96
CA TRP A 18 179.66 -35.67 -53.73
C TRP A 18 179.82 -34.74 -52.43
N LYS A 19 179.91 -35.28 -51.16
CA LYS A 19 180.43 -34.80 -49.79
C LYS A 19 179.72 -33.74 -48.85
N ALA A 20 179.63 -33.99 -47.52
CA ALA A 20 179.19 -33.05 -46.44
C ALA A 20 179.52 -33.51 -44.97
N GLU A 21 179.74 -32.60 -43.99
CA GLU A 21 179.42 -32.76 -42.52
C GLU A 21 179.72 -31.54 -41.61
N GLU A 22 180.76 -30.73 -41.87
CA GLU A 22 181.27 -29.67 -40.96
C GLU A 22 180.34 -28.44 -40.74
N LEU A 23 179.15 -28.41 -41.32
CA LEU A 23 178.27 -27.23 -41.35
C LEU A 23 177.50 -26.95 -40.04
N SER A 24 177.39 -27.93 -39.14
CA SER A 24 176.47 -27.88 -38.00
C SER A 24 176.84 -26.83 -36.93
N GLU A 25 178.07 -26.85 -36.40
CA GLU A 25 178.47 -25.93 -35.30
C GLU A 25 178.60 -24.46 -35.73
N TYR A 26 178.76 -24.19 -37.02
CA TYR A 26 178.91 -22.83 -37.54
C TYR A 26 177.59 -22.04 -37.45
N ILE A 27 176.46 -22.69 -37.70
CA ILE A 27 175.14 -22.05 -37.78
C ILE A 27 174.70 -21.54 -36.40
N SER A 28 174.87 -22.33 -35.34
CA SER A 28 174.47 -21.96 -33.97
C SER A 28 175.15 -20.68 -33.44
N ARG A 29 176.30 -20.29 -33.99
CA ARG A 29 177.02 -19.06 -33.60
C ARG A 29 176.54 -17.80 -34.33
N LEU A 30 175.76 -17.93 -35.42
CA LEU A 30 175.21 -16.80 -36.18
C LEU A 30 173.95 -16.20 -35.52
N GLU A 31 173.12 -17.03 -34.87
CA GLU A 31 171.79 -16.65 -34.36
C GLU A 31 171.82 -15.60 -33.23
N LYS A 32 172.97 -15.36 -32.60
CA LYS A 32 173.12 -14.41 -31.46
C LYS A 32 173.64 -13.01 -31.84
N ARG A 33 173.64 -12.62 -33.12
CA ARG A 33 174.26 -11.34 -33.57
C ARG A 33 173.44 -10.41 -34.48
N GLN A 34 172.13 -10.59 -34.64
CA GLN A 34 171.28 -9.61 -35.35
C GLN A 34 170.08 -9.11 -34.52
N ASN A 35 170.37 -8.20 -33.58
CA ASN A 35 169.36 -7.35 -32.95
C ASN A 35 169.56 -5.90 -33.44
N TYR A 36 168.80 -5.49 -34.45
CA TYR A 36 168.73 -4.11 -34.94
C TYR A 36 167.28 -3.75 -35.29
N LEU A 37 166.84 -2.56 -34.85
CA LEU A 37 165.48 -2.06 -35.04
C LEU A 37 165.17 -1.83 -36.53
N LYS A 38 164.05 -2.39 -37.01
CA LYS A 38 163.59 -2.19 -38.40
C LYS A 38 162.82 -0.87 -38.56
N ASN A 39 163.02 -0.24 -39.71
CA ASN A 39 162.48 1.09 -40.05
C ASN A 39 160.93 1.05 -40.22
N PRO A 40 160.15 1.93 -39.57
CA PRO A 40 158.68 1.94 -39.66
C PRO A 40 158.07 2.07 -41.06
N ARG A 41 158.84 2.45 -42.08
CA ARG A 41 158.36 2.55 -43.48
C ARG A 41 158.15 1.21 -44.19
N PHE A 42 158.40 0.08 -43.53
CA PHE A 42 158.25 -1.27 -44.10
C PHE A 42 157.00 -2.04 -43.64
N PHE A 43 156.06 -1.41 -42.94
CA PHE A 43 154.77 -2.02 -42.62
C PHE A 43 153.77 -1.83 -43.77
N PRO A 44 153.16 -2.91 -44.32
CA PRO A 44 152.10 -2.80 -45.31
C PRO A 44 150.87 -2.06 -44.75
N PRO A 45 150.11 -1.34 -45.60
CA PRO A 45 148.88 -0.69 -45.17
C PRO A 45 147.84 -1.73 -44.68
N ASN A 46 146.96 -1.30 -43.78
CA ASN A 46 145.96 -2.13 -43.09
C ASN A 46 146.56 -3.28 -42.24
N THR A 47 147.77 -3.10 -41.68
CA THR A 47 148.32 -3.93 -40.60
C THR A 47 148.27 -3.20 -39.25
N LEU A 48 148.36 -3.92 -38.12
CA LEU A 48 148.21 -3.38 -36.75
C LEU A 48 149.15 -2.19 -36.41
N HIS A 49 150.24 -2.01 -37.14
CA HIS A 49 151.19 -0.90 -37.00
C HIS A 49 151.48 -0.17 -38.33
N GLY A 50 150.58 -0.31 -39.32
CA GLY A 50 150.67 0.33 -40.64
C GLY A 50 149.52 1.33 -40.91
N GLY A 51 149.68 2.18 -41.92
CA GLY A 51 148.69 3.19 -42.31
C GLY A 51 147.43 2.61 -42.98
N LYS A 52 146.33 3.38 -43.01
CA LYS A 52 145.07 2.95 -43.67
C LYS A 52 145.10 3.18 -45.19
N SER A 53 144.51 2.25 -45.95
CA SER A 53 144.28 2.38 -47.40
C SER A 53 142.95 3.09 -47.72
N LEU A 54 142.89 3.78 -48.87
CA LEU A 54 141.73 4.57 -49.33
C LEU A 54 140.92 3.90 -50.45
N VAL A 55 141.27 2.67 -50.86
CA VAL A 55 140.71 2.03 -52.09
C VAL A 55 139.81 0.82 -51.78
N ILE A 56 139.81 0.30 -50.56
CA ILE A 56 139.01 -0.87 -50.14
C ILE A 56 138.41 -0.59 -48.76
N SER A 57 137.10 -0.82 -48.59
CA SER A 57 136.42 -0.67 -47.29
C SER A 57 136.82 -1.77 -46.32
N GLN A 58 136.88 -1.44 -45.03
CA GLN A 58 137.36 -2.36 -43.99
C GLN A 58 136.46 -3.61 -43.88
N GLU A 59 135.15 -3.42 -44.01
CA GLU A 59 134.12 -4.48 -44.04
C GLU A 59 134.42 -5.54 -45.11
N LYS A 60 134.84 -5.14 -46.32
CA LYS A 60 135.17 -6.10 -47.40
C LYS A 60 136.47 -6.85 -47.15
N VAL A 61 137.41 -6.30 -46.37
CA VAL A 61 138.61 -7.03 -45.93
C VAL A 61 138.22 -8.06 -44.86
N GLU A 62 137.36 -7.67 -43.92
CA GLU A 62 136.86 -8.55 -42.86
C GLU A 62 135.96 -9.67 -43.42
N GLU A 63 135.12 -9.41 -44.42
CA GLU A 63 134.29 -10.40 -45.12
C GLU A 63 135.13 -11.44 -45.88
N ILE A 64 136.25 -11.04 -46.51
CA ILE A 64 137.18 -11.94 -47.20
C ILE A 64 137.95 -12.82 -46.19
N ILE A 65 138.37 -12.25 -45.05
CA ILE A 65 139.01 -13.00 -43.95
C ILE A 65 138.02 -13.96 -43.28
N ALA A 66 136.74 -13.58 -43.18
CA ALA A 66 135.68 -14.44 -42.65
C ALA A 66 135.38 -15.62 -43.58
N ARG A 67 135.14 -15.38 -44.89
CA ARG A 67 134.85 -16.46 -45.86
C ARG A 67 135.94 -17.52 -45.93
N ARG A 68 137.23 -17.13 -45.89
CA ARG A 68 138.34 -18.10 -45.93
C ARG A 68 138.71 -18.74 -44.59
N LYS A 69 138.08 -18.35 -43.48
CA LYS A 69 138.19 -19.09 -42.21
C LYS A 69 137.25 -20.31 -42.12
N ALA A 70 136.34 -20.47 -43.08
CA ALA A 70 135.46 -21.63 -43.17
C ALA A 70 136.09 -22.81 -43.96
N GLU A 71 137.14 -22.56 -44.74
CA GLU A 71 137.70 -23.52 -45.71
C GLU A 71 139.24 -23.61 -45.65
N ASP A 72 139.81 -23.83 -44.45
CA ASP A 72 140.99 -24.70 -44.35
C ASP A 72 141.18 -25.29 -42.94
N ILE A 73 141.44 -26.61 -42.86
CA ILE A 73 141.84 -27.31 -41.64
C ILE A 73 143.25 -27.86 -41.83
N LYS A 74 144.18 -26.95 -42.10
CA LYS A 74 145.62 -27.09 -41.88
C LYS A 74 146.22 -25.71 -41.63
N GLY A 75 146.99 -25.59 -40.56
CA GLY A 75 147.75 -24.38 -40.29
C GLY A 75 149.04 -24.39 -41.11
N ASP A 76 149.05 -23.65 -42.23
CA ASP A 76 150.29 -23.15 -42.81
C ASP A 76 150.17 -21.64 -43.07
N THR A 77 151.30 -20.94 -42.96
CA THR A 77 151.38 -19.48 -43.04
C THR A 77 151.87 -19.01 -44.40
N SER A 78 151.19 -18.00 -44.95
CA SER A 78 151.58 -17.20 -46.13
C SER A 78 151.47 -17.85 -47.51
N PHE A 79 150.22 -18.08 -47.96
CA PHE A 79 149.89 -18.04 -49.40
C PHE A 79 149.19 -16.72 -49.75
N VAL A 80 149.74 -16.01 -50.75
CA VAL A 80 149.15 -14.79 -51.32
C VAL A 80 148.86 -15.07 -52.81
N PRO A 81 147.60 -14.97 -53.28
CA PRO A 81 147.26 -15.26 -54.66
C PRO A 81 147.94 -14.27 -55.62
N VAL A 82 148.47 -14.79 -56.74
CA VAL A 82 149.26 -13.98 -57.69
C VAL A 82 148.37 -13.28 -58.72
N PHE A 83 147.28 -13.93 -59.12
CA PHE A 83 146.29 -13.42 -60.08
C PHE A 83 144.87 -13.50 -59.50
N PHE A 84 143.99 -12.62 -60.00
CA PHE A 84 142.55 -12.62 -59.72
C PHE A 84 141.75 -12.73 -61.03
N ALA A 85 140.72 -13.58 -61.05
CA ALA A 85 139.86 -13.82 -62.21
C ALA A 85 138.50 -13.12 -62.09
N ASN A 86 138.01 -12.54 -63.19
CA ASN A 86 136.72 -11.84 -63.23
C ASN A 86 136.00 -12.07 -64.58
N PRO A 87 134.77 -12.64 -64.60
CA PRO A 87 134.04 -13.21 -63.46
C PRO A 87 134.74 -14.45 -62.87
N PRO A 88 134.44 -14.84 -61.63
CA PRO A 88 135.04 -16.02 -60.99
C PRO A 88 134.49 -17.36 -61.53
N SER A 89 133.36 -17.34 -62.25
CA SER A 89 132.75 -18.47 -62.95
C SER A 89 131.99 -17.97 -64.19
N VAL A 90 131.74 -18.86 -65.15
CA VAL A 90 131.04 -18.55 -66.41
C VAL A 90 129.74 -19.37 -66.50
N LEU A 91 128.62 -18.73 -66.84
CA LEU A 91 127.32 -19.38 -67.01
C LEU A 91 126.64 -18.92 -68.30
N PHE A 92 126.08 -19.86 -69.06
CA PHE A 92 125.28 -19.61 -70.27
C PHE A 92 123.83 -20.09 -70.08
N LEU A 93 122.85 -19.22 -70.26
CA LEU A 93 121.45 -19.61 -70.40
C LEU A 93 121.10 -19.58 -71.89
N TYR A 94 120.56 -20.68 -72.42
CA TYR A 94 120.41 -20.85 -73.87
C TYR A 94 119.14 -21.59 -74.27
N ASP A 95 118.70 -21.31 -75.51
CA ASP A 95 117.40 -21.70 -76.06
C ASP A 95 117.50 -22.53 -77.36
N LYS A 96 118.68 -22.56 -78.00
CA LYS A 96 118.91 -23.24 -79.28
C LYS A 96 120.27 -23.93 -79.34
N ALA A 97 120.27 -25.18 -79.83
CA ALA A 97 121.49 -25.86 -80.26
C ALA A 97 122.06 -25.23 -81.54
N GLY A 98 123.39 -25.29 -81.71
CA GLY A 98 124.12 -24.78 -82.87
C GLY A 98 124.37 -23.27 -82.89
N GLN A 99 123.84 -22.50 -81.93
CA GLN A 99 124.09 -21.07 -81.80
C GLN A 99 125.37 -20.78 -81.00
N VAL A 100 126.11 -19.73 -81.36
CA VAL A 100 127.34 -19.32 -80.68
C VAL A 100 127.01 -18.34 -79.54
N TYR A 101 127.55 -18.60 -78.35
CA TYR A 101 127.45 -17.75 -77.17
C TYR A 101 128.87 -17.39 -76.68
N GLU A 102 129.10 -16.16 -76.22
CA GLU A 102 130.44 -15.67 -75.82
C GLU A 102 130.44 -14.98 -74.45
N MET A 103 131.52 -15.16 -73.71
CA MET A 103 131.80 -14.50 -72.42
C MET A 103 133.27 -14.09 -72.37
N THR A 104 133.62 -13.00 -71.67
CA THR A 104 135.02 -12.56 -71.52
C THR A 104 135.46 -12.62 -70.06
N VAL A 105 136.65 -13.17 -69.82
CA VAL A 105 137.28 -13.36 -68.51
C VAL A 105 138.57 -12.54 -68.44
N GLU A 106 138.68 -11.68 -67.44
CA GLU A 106 139.91 -10.94 -67.12
C GLU A 106 140.76 -11.70 -66.09
N LEU A 107 142.09 -11.75 -66.29
CA LEU A 107 143.06 -12.12 -65.26
C LEU A 107 143.93 -10.92 -64.88
N ARG A 108 143.84 -10.47 -63.63
CA ARG A 108 144.57 -9.30 -63.11
C ARG A 108 145.72 -9.72 -62.19
N ASN A 109 146.94 -9.24 -62.44
CA ASN A 109 148.07 -9.44 -61.53
C ASN A 109 147.88 -8.56 -60.29
N ILE A 110 147.88 -9.16 -59.11
CA ILE A 110 147.68 -8.47 -57.82
C ILE A 110 148.95 -8.43 -56.95
N THR A 111 150.08 -8.93 -57.46
CA THR A 111 151.40 -8.83 -56.80
C THR A 111 152.12 -7.52 -57.13
N SER A 112 153.16 -7.20 -56.35
CA SER A 112 154.01 -6.02 -56.53
C SER A 112 155.12 -6.18 -57.58
N THR A 113 155.21 -7.32 -58.27
CA THR A 113 156.17 -7.59 -59.36
C THR A 113 155.44 -7.94 -60.66
N ALA A 114 156.10 -7.78 -61.80
CA ALA A 114 155.56 -8.29 -63.06
C ALA A 114 155.58 -9.82 -63.07
N GLN A 115 154.53 -10.46 -63.58
CA GLN A 115 154.33 -11.91 -63.52
C GLN A 115 153.96 -12.47 -64.90
N HIS A 116 154.45 -13.67 -65.22
CA HIS A 116 154.01 -14.43 -66.39
C HIS A 116 152.82 -15.34 -66.01
N VAL A 117 151.82 -15.42 -66.89
CA VAL A 117 150.66 -16.30 -66.75
C VAL A 117 150.54 -17.23 -67.96
N ARG A 118 149.97 -18.40 -67.75
CA ARG A 118 149.62 -19.36 -68.80
C ARG A 118 148.26 -19.97 -68.45
N LEU A 119 147.40 -20.16 -69.44
CA LEU A 119 146.17 -20.94 -69.25
C LEU A 119 146.27 -22.24 -70.03
N ILE A 120 145.65 -23.27 -69.46
CA ILE A 120 145.29 -24.50 -70.16
C ILE A 120 143.80 -24.36 -70.52
N PRO A 121 143.42 -24.56 -71.80
CA PRO A 121 142.02 -24.45 -72.22
C PRO A 121 141.16 -25.59 -71.65
N PRO A 122 139.81 -25.49 -71.76
CA PRO A 122 138.89 -26.51 -71.28
C PRO A 122 139.08 -27.86 -71.98
N SER A 123 138.54 -28.91 -71.37
CA SER A 123 138.63 -30.29 -71.86
C SER A 123 137.56 -30.63 -72.89
N ALA A 124 136.39 -29.99 -72.82
CA ALA A 124 135.23 -30.24 -73.65
C ALA A 124 135.24 -29.40 -74.94
N THR A 125 135.01 -30.06 -76.08
CA THR A 125 135.06 -29.45 -77.42
C THR A 125 133.94 -28.44 -77.71
N VAL A 126 133.00 -28.23 -76.79
CA VAL A 126 131.97 -27.18 -76.89
C VAL A 126 132.42 -25.82 -76.35
N PHE A 127 133.56 -25.76 -75.63
CA PHE A 127 134.11 -24.54 -75.05
C PHE A 127 135.48 -24.20 -75.65
N PHE A 128 135.59 -23.03 -76.29
CA PHE A 128 136.83 -22.55 -76.91
C PHE A 128 137.37 -21.30 -76.19
N ILE A 129 138.70 -21.16 -76.11
CA ILE A 129 139.35 -19.95 -75.58
C ILE A 129 140.20 -19.28 -76.67
N TRP A 130 139.90 -18.01 -76.93
CA TRP A 130 140.66 -17.18 -77.86
C TRP A 130 141.98 -16.68 -77.26
N PRO A 131 143.05 -16.49 -78.07
CA PRO A 131 144.35 -16.02 -77.58
C PRO A 131 144.27 -14.71 -76.79
N GLY A 132 144.89 -14.70 -75.61
CA GLY A 132 144.78 -13.61 -74.65
C GLY A 132 145.27 -12.25 -75.16
N LYS A 133 144.51 -11.21 -74.86
CA LYS A 133 144.89 -9.80 -75.09
C LYS A 133 145.72 -9.33 -73.90
N TYR A 134 147.02 -9.12 -74.11
CA TYR A 134 147.97 -8.66 -73.09
C TYR A 134 148.30 -7.16 -73.27
N PRO A 135 148.52 -6.39 -72.19
CA PRO A 135 148.80 -4.96 -72.25
C PRO A 135 150.25 -4.60 -72.66
N GLY A 136 151.11 -5.57 -72.97
CA GLY A 136 152.52 -5.33 -73.33
C GLY A 136 153.16 -6.47 -74.13
N LYS A 137 154.20 -6.13 -74.92
CA LYS A 137 154.98 -7.12 -75.68
C LYS A 137 155.94 -7.87 -74.74
N GLY A 138 155.69 -9.16 -74.52
CA GLY A 138 156.58 -10.04 -73.74
C GLY A 138 155.90 -10.99 -72.75
N GLY A 139 154.57 -11.10 -72.72
CA GLY A 139 153.84 -12.10 -71.92
C GLY A 139 153.79 -11.84 -70.40
N MET A 140 154.57 -10.88 -69.88
CA MET A 140 154.51 -10.47 -68.48
C MET A 140 153.46 -9.37 -68.26
N ILE A 141 152.70 -9.52 -67.18
CA ILE A 141 151.65 -8.61 -66.74
C ILE A 141 152.16 -7.83 -65.54
N ALA A 142 152.17 -6.49 -65.63
CA ALA A 142 152.62 -5.61 -64.56
C ALA A 142 151.64 -5.59 -63.36
N PRO A 143 152.09 -5.20 -62.15
CA PRO A 143 151.22 -5.00 -60.99
C PRO A 143 149.96 -4.18 -61.30
N GLY A 144 148.80 -4.70 -60.91
CA GLY A 144 147.49 -4.07 -61.11
C GLY A 144 146.92 -4.15 -62.53
N MET A 145 147.71 -4.54 -63.53
CA MET A 145 147.25 -4.73 -64.92
C MET A 145 146.58 -6.09 -65.11
N ALA A 146 145.73 -6.19 -66.13
CA ALA A 146 145.05 -7.42 -66.51
C ALA A 146 145.29 -7.80 -67.99
N CYS A 147 145.16 -9.09 -68.29
CA CYS A 147 144.92 -9.60 -69.64
C CYS A 147 143.48 -10.14 -69.75
N GLN A 148 142.96 -10.24 -70.97
CA GLN A 148 141.59 -10.69 -71.25
C GLN A 148 141.58 -11.90 -72.19
N TYR A 149 140.74 -12.88 -71.89
CA TYR A 149 140.46 -14.05 -72.73
C TYR A 149 138.97 -14.13 -73.01
N THR A 150 138.59 -14.44 -74.25
CA THR A 150 137.19 -14.67 -74.63
C THR A 150 136.93 -16.17 -74.69
N VAL A 151 135.94 -16.62 -73.93
CA VAL A 151 135.44 -17.99 -73.84
C VAL A 151 134.18 -18.06 -74.72
N GLN A 152 134.14 -19.01 -75.64
CA GLN A 152 133.06 -19.19 -76.62
C GLN A 152 132.43 -20.58 -76.43
N PHE A 153 131.11 -20.64 -76.34
CA PHE A 153 130.31 -21.85 -76.14
C PHE A 153 129.43 -22.12 -77.37
N ILE A 154 129.43 -23.36 -77.85
CA ILE A 154 128.63 -23.80 -78.99
C ILE A 154 128.00 -25.17 -78.64
N PRO A 155 126.75 -25.22 -78.14
CA PRO A 155 126.07 -26.47 -77.80
C PRO A 155 125.64 -27.24 -79.04
N GLU A 156 125.92 -28.55 -79.09
CA GLU A 156 125.47 -29.43 -80.18
C GLU A 156 124.01 -29.91 -80.01
N TYR A 157 123.49 -29.87 -78.78
CA TYR A 157 122.11 -30.27 -78.44
C TYR A 157 121.56 -29.46 -77.25
N LEU A 158 120.27 -29.61 -76.95
CA LEU A 158 119.66 -29.05 -75.73
C LEU A 158 119.92 -29.99 -74.54
N GLY A 159 120.51 -29.46 -73.48
CA GLY A 159 120.94 -30.19 -72.29
C GLY A 159 121.69 -29.27 -71.32
N GLU A 160 122.34 -29.83 -70.30
CA GLU A 160 123.23 -29.07 -69.40
C GLU A 160 124.69 -29.49 -69.65
N TYR A 161 125.60 -28.52 -69.63
CA TYR A 161 127.03 -28.72 -69.90
C TYR A 161 127.88 -28.05 -68.82
N GLU A 162 129.00 -28.67 -68.43
CA GLU A 162 129.95 -28.14 -67.44
C GLU A 162 131.42 -28.39 -67.85
N ASP A 163 132.32 -27.45 -67.55
CA ASP A 163 133.79 -27.63 -67.64
C ASP A 163 134.55 -26.55 -66.83
N HIS A 164 135.86 -26.41 -67.02
CA HIS A 164 136.73 -25.49 -66.28
C HIS A 164 137.98 -25.06 -67.09
N ILE A 165 138.60 -23.96 -66.66
CA ILE A 165 139.84 -23.39 -67.20
C ILE A 165 140.90 -23.43 -66.09
N LEU A 166 142.14 -23.81 -66.39
CA LEU A 166 143.23 -23.88 -65.40
C LEU A 166 144.30 -22.83 -65.69
N VAL A 167 144.73 -22.10 -64.65
CA VAL A 167 145.62 -20.93 -64.72
C VAL A 167 146.93 -21.19 -63.98
N GLU A 168 148.03 -21.29 -64.71
CA GLU A 168 149.40 -21.49 -64.19
C GLU A 168 150.17 -20.15 -64.07
N SER A 169 151.01 -20.03 -63.03
CA SER A 169 151.99 -18.95 -62.88
C SER A 169 153.33 -19.49 -62.38
N GLN A 170 154.42 -18.72 -62.54
CA GLN A 170 155.78 -19.16 -62.19
C GLN A 170 156.08 -19.11 -60.69
N VAL A 171 155.21 -18.50 -59.87
CA VAL A 171 155.48 -18.17 -58.45
C VAL A 171 154.33 -18.61 -57.52
N SER A 172 153.34 -19.34 -58.02
CA SER A 172 152.28 -19.96 -57.21
C SER A 172 151.76 -21.25 -57.85
N GLU A 173 151.10 -22.08 -57.05
CA GLU A 173 150.30 -23.19 -57.56
C GLU A 173 149.17 -22.68 -58.49
N PRO A 174 148.70 -23.51 -59.44
CA PRO A 174 147.64 -23.13 -60.36
C PRO A 174 146.26 -23.12 -59.70
N PHE A 175 145.34 -22.34 -60.25
CA PHE A 175 143.92 -22.30 -59.82
C PHE A 175 142.97 -22.45 -61.01
N VAL A 176 141.68 -22.68 -60.72
CA VAL A 176 140.65 -23.02 -61.73
C VAL A 176 139.50 -22.01 -61.79
N ILE A 177 138.83 -21.95 -62.96
CA ILE A 177 137.66 -21.12 -63.25
C ILE A 177 136.59 -22.01 -63.91
N PRO A 178 135.42 -22.27 -63.28
CA PRO A 178 134.39 -23.17 -63.82
C PRO A 178 133.44 -22.50 -64.84
N ILE A 179 132.80 -23.33 -65.66
CA ILE A 179 131.90 -22.99 -66.79
C ILE A 179 130.65 -23.89 -66.74
N GLN A 180 129.43 -23.36 -66.95
CA GLN A 180 128.14 -24.10 -66.93
C GLN A 180 127.13 -23.61 -68.01
N ALA A 181 126.10 -24.41 -68.37
CA ALA A 181 124.98 -24.01 -69.25
C ALA A 181 123.60 -24.69 -68.99
N LYS A 182 122.45 -23.99 -69.20
CA LYS A 182 121.04 -24.47 -68.90
C LYS A 182 119.90 -23.89 -69.81
N VAL A 183 118.66 -24.43 -69.70
CA VAL A 183 117.46 -24.27 -70.61
C VAL A 183 116.14 -23.85 -69.86
N SER A 184 115.03 -23.45 -70.54
CA SER A 184 113.79 -22.83 -69.96
C SER A 184 112.39 -23.25 -70.56
N LEU A 185 111.28 -23.20 -69.78
CA LEU A 185 109.90 -23.68 -70.14
C LEU A 185 108.71 -22.81 -69.59
N PRO A 186 107.43 -23.02 -70.01
CA PRO A 186 106.22 -22.31 -69.52
C PRO A 186 105.33 -23.07 -68.49
N VAL A 187 104.41 -22.37 -67.78
CA VAL A 187 103.59 -22.91 -66.65
C VAL A 187 102.21 -22.22 -66.53
N LEU A 188 101.13 -22.97 -66.23
CA LEU A 188 99.79 -22.45 -65.88
C LEU A 188 99.52 -22.53 -64.38
N THR A 189 98.91 -21.50 -63.80
CA THR A 189 98.37 -21.50 -62.44
C THR A 189 96.87 -21.80 -62.46
N LEU A 190 96.51 -23.04 -62.14
CA LEU A 190 95.16 -23.48 -61.76
C LEU A 190 95.33 -24.40 -60.53
N PRO A 191 94.43 -24.40 -59.54
CA PRO A 191 94.54 -25.29 -58.39
C PRO A 191 94.50 -26.78 -58.79
N ASP A 192 95.32 -27.60 -58.13
CA ASP A 192 95.34 -29.06 -58.34
C ASP A 192 94.03 -29.73 -57.86
N ILE A 193 93.31 -29.08 -56.94
CA ILE A 193 91.98 -29.48 -56.46
C ILE A 193 91.03 -28.28 -56.55
N ILE A 194 89.88 -28.48 -57.19
CA ILE A 194 88.78 -27.53 -57.31
C ILE A 194 87.59 -28.09 -56.53
N ASP A 195 87.19 -27.42 -55.45
CA ASP A 195 85.99 -27.80 -54.71
C ASP A 195 84.79 -26.93 -55.11
N CYS A 196 83.75 -27.57 -55.65
CA CYS A 196 82.44 -26.97 -55.88
C CYS A 196 81.56 -27.01 -54.61
N GLY A 197 81.92 -27.79 -53.58
CA GLY A 197 81.14 -27.98 -52.36
C GLY A 197 79.76 -28.60 -52.61
N SER A 198 78.83 -28.43 -51.67
CA SER A 198 77.52 -29.08 -51.72
C SER A 198 76.52 -28.43 -52.70
N CYS A 199 75.67 -29.25 -53.29
CA CYS A 199 74.48 -28.87 -54.07
C CYS A 199 73.37 -29.91 -53.87
N LEU A 200 72.10 -29.52 -53.97
CA LEU A 200 70.99 -30.47 -53.92
C LEU A 200 71.00 -31.39 -55.15
N VAL A 201 70.64 -32.66 -54.99
CA VAL A 201 70.54 -33.63 -56.10
C VAL A 201 69.55 -33.13 -57.15
N GLY A 202 69.99 -33.09 -58.41
CA GLY A 202 69.29 -32.52 -59.55
C GLY A 202 69.39 -31.00 -59.70
N GLY A 203 69.98 -30.32 -58.70
CA GLY A 203 70.40 -28.93 -58.81
C GLY A 203 71.64 -28.74 -59.68
N ILE A 204 71.99 -27.49 -59.93
CA ILE A 204 73.17 -27.11 -60.73
C ILE A 204 73.91 -25.99 -59.99
N LYS A 205 75.24 -26.12 -59.88
CA LYS A 205 76.10 -25.16 -59.18
C LYS A 205 77.33 -24.83 -60.02
N THR A 206 77.55 -23.53 -60.28
CA THR A 206 78.69 -23.06 -61.09
C THR A 206 79.74 -22.38 -60.21
N THR A 207 80.98 -22.84 -60.31
CA THR A 207 82.14 -22.35 -59.57
C THR A 207 83.12 -21.68 -60.53
N ALA A 208 83.28 -20.35 -60.44
CA ALA A 208 84.17 -19.60 -61.32
C ALA A 208 85.56 -19.40 -60.69
N LEU A 209 86.61 -19.71 -61.44
CA LEU A 209 88.02 -19.63 -61.05
C LEU A 209 88.81 -18.78 -62.05
N VAL A 210 89.89 -18.15 -61.59
CA VAL A 210 90.78 -17.36 -62.47
C VAL A 210 92.16 -18.03 -62.52
N CYS A 211 92.61 -18.34 -63.73
CA CYS A 211 93.91 -18.96 -64.01
C CYS A 211 94.85 -18.01 -64.76
N ARG A 212 96.17 -18.26 -64.71
CA ARG A 212 97.18 -17.38 -65.31
C ARG A 212 98.42 -18.13 -65.81
N ASN A 213 98.93 -17.79 -66.99
CA ASN A 213 100.22 -18.30 -67.46
C ASN A 213 101.36 -17.51 -66.81
N GLU A 214 102.19 -18.16 -65.98
CA GLU A 214 103.38 -17.56 -65.35
C GLU A 214 104.69 -17.96 -66.05
N GLY A 215 104.58 -18.73 -67.13
CA GLY A 215 105.68 -19.08 -68.03
C GLY A 215 106.25 -17.90 -68.82
N VAL A 216 107.52 -18.01 -69.22
CA VAL A 216 108.21 -17.00 -70.04
C VAL A 216 107.80 -17.05 -71.53
N ARG A 217 106.91 -17.98 -71.91
CA ARG A 217 106.39 -18.17 -73.27
C ARG A 217 104.86 -18.30 -73.24
N THR A 218 104.20 -17.82 -74.30
CA THR A 218 102.80 -18.18 -74.59
C THR A 218 102.66 -19.70 -74.63
N GLY A 219 101.63 -20.23 -73.99
CA GLY A 219 101.28 -21.65 -74.01
C GLY A 219 99.82 -21.84 -74.43
N LYS A 220 99.56 -22.90 -75.19
CA LYS A 220 98.20 -23.34 -75.49
C LYS A 220 97.86 -24.51 -74.56
N PHE A 221 96.88 -24.28 -73.69
CA PHE A 221 96.41 -25.22 -72.70
C PHE A 221 95.08 -25.84 -73.16
N SER A 222 94.92 -27.15 -72.96
CA SER A 222 93.66 -27.85 -73.20
C SER A 222 93.35 -28.80 -72.05
N ILE A 223 92.16 -28.68 -71.49
CA ILE A 223 91.61 -29.50 -70.41
C ILE A 223 90.81 -30.63 -71.04
N MET A 224 91.06 -31.88 -70.63
CA MET A 224 90.34 -33.05 -71.12
C MET A 224 90.15 -34.12 -70.02
N PRO A 225 89.17 -35.03 -70.16
CA PRO A 225 88.98 -36.11 -69.18
C PRO A 225 90.23 -36.98 -69.07
N GLU A 226 90.65 -37.35 -67.85
CA GLU A 226 91.78 -38.27 -67.66
C GLU A 226 91.57 -39.58 -68.44
N LYS A 227 90.33 -40.08 -68.39
CA LYS A 227 89.85 -41.30 -69.08
C LYS A 227 89.92 -41.23 -70.62
N ALA A 228 90.15 -40.05 -71.20
CA ALA A 228 90.25 -39.82 -72.65
C ALA A 228 91.71 -39.67 -73.16
N TRP A 229 92.71 -39.75 -72.28
CA TRP A 229 94.13 -39.58 -72.60
C TRP A 229 94.90 -40.92 -72.51
N PRO A 230 95.80 -41.25 -73.47
CA PRO A 230 96.12 -40.52 -74.69
C PRO A 230 95.07 -40.70 -75.79
N ALA A 231 94.64 -39.59 -76.40
CA ALA A 231 93.61 -39.61 -77.43
C ALA A 231 94.11 -40.29 -78.73
N PRO A 232 93.32 -41.20 -79.36
CA PRO A 232 93.77 -41.97 -80.52
C PRO A 232 93.88 -41.17 -81.83
N ASP A 233 93.27 -39.99 -81.92
CA ASP A 233 93.35 -39.12 -83.11
C ASP A 233 93.43 -37.63 -82.71
N SER A 234 94.56 -36.97 -83.03
CA SER A 234 94.93 -35.63 -82.54
C SER A 234 94.21 -34.45 -83.22
N ARG A 235 93.01 -34.68 -83.76
CA ARG A 235 92.25 -33.67 -84.55
C ARG A 235 90.79 -33.48 -84.14
N VAL A 236 90.25 -34.30 -83.24
CA VAL A 236 88.82 -34.26 -82.87
C VAL A 236 88.57 -33.47 -81.57
N ALA A 237 89.54 -33.43 -80.65
CA ALA A 237 89.41 -32.81 -79.33
C ALA A 237 89.57 -31.27 -79.30
N ALA A 238 89.33 -30.57 -80.42
CA ALA A 238 89.73 -29.16 -80.60
C ALA A 238 88.58 -28.23 -81.02
N SER A 239 87.31 -28.64 -80.89
CA SER A 239 86.14 -27.93 -81.42
C SER A 239 84.96 -27.83 -80.45
N ALA A 240 85.17 -28.08 -79.16
CA ALA A 240 84.16 -27.88 -78.11
C ALA A 240 84.76 -27.00 -77.02
N ASP A 241 84.11 -25.86 -76.75
CA ASP A 241 84.52 -24.99 -75.64
C ASP A 241 84.08 -25.55 -74.28
N PHE A 242 83.22 -26.56 -74.22
CA PHE A 242 82.77 -27.21 -72.99
C PHE A 242 83.21 -28.67 -72.96
N VAL A 243 83.75 -29.11 -71.82
CA VAL A 243 84.15 -30.51 -71.57
C VAL A 243 83.34 -31.08 -70.40
N ILE A 244 82.80 -32.29 -70.54
CA ILE A 244 81.93 -32.93 -69.55
C ILE A 244 82.53 -34.27 -69.09
N GLN A 245 82.49 -34.52 -67.80
CA GLN A 245 82.81 -35.78 -67.13
C GLN A 245 81.87 -35.86 -65.91
N ASP A 246 80.70 -36.47 -66.12
CA ASP A 246 79.57 -36.55 -65.17
C ASP A 246 80.04 -36.89 -63.73
N PRO A 247 79.64 -36.12 -62.69
CA PRO A 247 78.66 -35.03 -62.65
C PRO A 247 79.25 -33.61 -62.82
N PHE A 248 80.39 -33.46 -63.50
CA PHE A 248 81.08 -32.17 -63.66
C PHE A 248 81.23 -31.77 -65.15
N GLY A 249 81.29 -30.46 -65.40
CA GLY A 249 81.69 -29.89 -66.68
C GLY A 249 82.54 -28.63 -66.51
N ILE A 250 83.43 -28.34 -67.46
CA ILE A 250 84.40 -27.23 -67.40
C ILE A 250 84.34 -26.39 -68.68
N GLN A 251 84.30 -25.06 -68.54
CA GLN A 251 84.29 -24.08 -69.63
C GLN A 251 85.27 -22.92 -69.36
N PRO A 252 86.11 -22.46 -70.31
CA PRO A 252 86.38 -23.06 -71.59
C PRO A 252 87.37 -24.24 -71.47
N ALA A 253 87.18 -25.29 -72.28
CA ALA A 253 88.06 -26.46 -72.32
C ALA A 253 89.42 -26.17 -72.99
N VAL A 254 89.55 -25.08 -73.76
CA VAL A 254 90.80 -24.67 -74.42
C VAL A 254 91.12 -23.22 -74.12
N LEU A 255 92.37 -22.95 -73.77
CA LEU A 255 92.89 -21.65 -73.33
C LEU A 255 94.20 -21.34 -74.06
N GLU A 256 94.37 -20.13 -74.58
CA GLU A 256 95.63 -19.67 -75.17
C GLU A 256 96.07 -18.38 -74.47
N LEU A 257 97.17 -18.45 -73.71
CA LEU A 257 97.56 -17.41 -72.75
C LEU A 257 99.00 -16.96 -72.95
N ALA A 258 99.19 -15.66 -73.14
CA ALA A 258 100.50 -15.01 -73.14
C ALA A 258 101.11 -14.94 -71.72
N PRO A 259 102.43 -14.73 -71.58
CA PRO A 259 103.08 -14.55 -70.28
C PRO A 259 102.41 -13.46 -69.43
N GLY A 260 101.96 -13.84 -68.24
CA GLY A 260 101.28 -12.97 -67.28
C GLY A 260 99.80 -12.69 -67.54
N GLN A 261 99.20 -13.27 -68.59
CA GLN A 261 97.78 -13.14 -68.95
C GLN A 261 96.88 -14.08 -68.12
N ASN A 262 95.70 -13.59 -67.74
CA ASN A 262 94.69 -14.32 -66.99
C ASN A 262 93.49 -14.74 -67.89
N ALA A 263 92.78 -15.80 -67.49
CA ALA A 263 91.44 -16.14 -68.00
C ALA A 263 90.57 -16.75 -66.89
N THR A 264 89.25 -16.76 -67.09
CA THR A 264 88.28 -17.40 -66.19
C THR A 264 87.96 -18.81 -66.68
N VAL A 265 87.85 -19.76 -65.75
CA VAL A 265 87.37 -21.12 -65.97
C VAL A 265 86.20 -21.37 -65.03
N GLU A 266 85.05 -21.71 -65.58
CA GLU A 266 83.82 -22.05 -64.87
C GLU A 266 83.66 -23.58 -64.80
N VAL A 267 83.41 -24.08 -63.60
CA VAL A 267 83.18 -25.51 -63.32
C VAL A 267 81.74 -25.68 -62.87
N VAL A 268 80.95 -26.42 -63.66
CA VAL A 268 79.53 -26.71 -63.42
C VAL A 268 79.41 -28.09 -62.78
N PHE A 269 78.74 -28.18 -61.64
CA PHE A 269 78.45 -29.41 -60.91
C PHE A 269 76.94 -29.67 -60.89
N PHE A 270 76.51 -30.87 -61.25
CA PHE A 270 75.11 -31.26 -61.40
C PHE A 270 74.86 -32.67 -60.82
N PRO A 271 74.85 -32.83 -59.48
CA PRO A 271 74.82 -34.15 -58.84
C PRO A 271 73.53 -34.93 -59.13
N SER A 272 73.68 -36.16 -59.65
CA SER A 272 72.61 -37.13 -59.85
C SER A 272 72.36 -38.05 -58.64
N LEU A 273 73.32 -38.12 -57.70
CA LEU A 273 73.29 -38.95 -56.50
C LEU A 273 73.73 -38.14 -55.25
N PRO A 274 73.23 -38.47 -54.05
CA PRO A 274 73.56 -37.75 -52.81
C PRO A 274 74.88 -38.22 -52.18
N GLU A 275 75.96 -38.17 -52.95
CA GLU A 275 77.28 -38.63 -52.53
C GLU A 275 78.39 -37.62 -52.90
N ALA A 276 79.55 -37.75 -52.25
CA ALA A 276 80.74 -36.97 -52.57
C ALA A 276 81.31 -37.46 -53.91
N SER A 277 81.20 -36.63 -54.94
CA SER A 277 81.66 -36.90 -56.29
C SER A 277 83.06 -36.33 -56.51
N GLN A 278 83.91 -37.06 -57.22
CA GLN A 278 85.28 -36.65 -57.54
C GLN A 278 85.68 -37.16 -58.92
N GLU A 279 86.14 -36.28 -59.80
CA GLU A 279 86.64 -36.64 -61.13
C GLU A 279 87.89 -35.84 -61.50
N THR A 280 88.80 -36.45 -62.27
CA THR A 280 90.09 -35.85 -62.64
C THR A 280 90.17 -35.53 -64.13
N PHE A 281 90.70 -34.33 -64.41
CA PHE A 281 90.97 -33.78 -65.73
C PHE A 281 92.48 -33.59 -65.93
N THR A 282 92.95 -33.79 -67.15
CA THR A 282 94.35 -33.58 -67.56
C THR A 282 94.50 -32.22 -68.25
N ILE A 283 95.46 -31.40 -67.81
CA ILE A 283 95.91 -30.21 -68.54
C ILE A 283 97.09 -30.59 -69.44
N LEU A 284 96.89 -30.49 -70.76
CA LEU A 284 97.98 -30.46 -71.72
C LEU A 284 98.44 -29.02 -71.96
N CYS A 285 99.75 -28.79 -72.10
CA CYS A 285 100.32 -27.58 -72.69
C CYS A 285 101.08 -27.96 -73.96
N ASP A 286 100.79 -27.29 -75.08
CA ASP A 286 101.44 -27.50 -76.38
C ASP A 286 101.47 -29.00 -76.81
N ASN A 287 100.43 -29.76 -76.43
CA ASN A 287 100.21 -31.20 -76.61
C ASN A 287 101.01 -32.16 -75.69
N TYR A 288 101.67 -31.67 -74.65
CA TYR A 288 102.30 -32.49 -73.60
C TYR A 288 101.54 -32.35 -72.28
N PRO A 289 101.33 -33.41 -71.48
CA PRO A 289 100.72 -33.29 -70.16
C PRO A 289 101.64 -32.50 -69.23
N VAL A 290 101.10 -31.48 -68.55
CA VAL A 290 101.87 -30.59 -67.65
C VAL A 290 101.31 -30.55 -66.24
N ASN A 291 99.99 -30.67 -66.04
CA ASN A 291 99.41 -30.87 -64.70
C ASN A 291 98.08 -31.64 -64.76
N TYR A 292 97.60 -32.07 -63.60
CA TYR A 292 96.29 -32.69 -63.40
C TYR A 292 95.43 -31.82 -62.48
N VAL A 293 94.11 -31.95 -62.60
CA VAL A 293 93.12 -31.16 -61.86
C VAL A 293 92.02 -32.10 -61.39
N THR A 294 91.84 -32.22 -60.08
CA THR A 294 90.73 -32.94 -59.47
C THR A 294 89.59 -31.97 -59.17
N VAL A 295 88.38 -32.26 -59.63
CA VAL A 295 87.17 -31.53 -59.22
C VAL A 295 86.42 -32.37 -58.18
N THR A 296 85.97 -31.74 -57.10
CA THR A 296 85.12 -32.32 -56.05
C THR A 296 83.81 -31.56 -55.91
N GLY A 297 82.78 -32.24 -55.42
CA GLY A 297 81.48 -31.66 -55.08
C GLY A 297 80.60 -32.70 -54.38
N VAL A 298 79.62 -32.26 -53.58
CA VAL A 298 78.77 -33.17 -52.80
C VAL A 298 77.31 -33.01 -53.21
N GLY A 299 76.68 -34.11 -53.64
CA GLY A 299 75.22 -34.14 -53.80
C GLY A 299 74.55 -34.33 -52.46
N GLU A 300 73.46 -33.61 -52.20
CA GLU A 300 72.68 -33.74 -50.96
C GLU A 300 71.18 -33.88 -51.24
N LEU A 301 70.49 -34.68 -50.45
CA LEU A 301 69.01 -34.68 -50.37
C LEU A 301 68.57 -33.73 -49.26
N ILE A 302 67.31 -33.29 -49.32
CA ILE A 302 66.67 -32.55 -48.23
C ILE A 302 66.73 -33.38 -46.94
N ALA A 303 67.41 -32.87 -45.93
CA ALA A 303 67.56 -33.46 -44.61
C ALA A 303 67.11 -32.47 -43.55
N LEU A 304 65.89 -32.66 -43.03
CA LEU A 304 65.25 -31.81 -42.04
C LEU A 304 64.78 -32.64 -40.85
N GLU A 305 64.99 -32.13 -39.64
CA GLU A 305 64.71 -32.86 -38.39
C GLU A 305 64.08 -31.91 -37.36
N LEU A 306 62.95 -32.32 -36.76
CA LEU A 306 62.34 -31.63 -35.63
C LEU A 306 63.06 -32.07 -34.34
N LEU A 307 63.98 -31.25 -33.85
CA LEU A 307 64.82 -31.58 -32.68
C LEU A 307 64.12 -31.38 -31.34
N PHE A 308 63.22 -30.40 -31.25
CA PHE A 308 62.59 -30.02 -29.98
C PHE A 308 61.18 -29.48 -30.17
N VAL A 309 60.32 -29.81 -29.21
CA VAL A 309 58.98 -29.24 -29.03
C VAL A 309 58.82 -28.86 -27.57
N THR A 310 58.32 -27.66 -27.29
CA THR A 310 58.07 -27.19 -25.92
C THR A 310 57.00 -28.06 -25.24
N GLY A 311 57.39 -28.76 -24.16
CA GLY A 311 56.56 -29.75 -23.49
C GLY A 311 56.59 -31.15 -24.12
N GLY A 312 57.42 -31.37 -25.13
CA GLY A 312 57.59 -32.64 -25.84
C GLY A 312 56.52 -32.93 -26.89
N GLU A 313 56.82 -33.91 -27.74
CA GLU A 313 55.86 -34.50 -28.67
C GLU A 313 54.82 -35.36 -27.93
N SER A 314 53.60 -35.33 -28.46
CA SER A 314 52.45 -36.03 -27.90
C SER A 314 52.25 -37.38 -28.55
N LYS A 315 51.90 -38.40 -27.76
CA LYS A 315 51.53 -39.71 -28.29
C LYS A 315 50.03 -39.76 -28.60
N ALA A 316 49.68 -40.55 -29.62
CA ALA A 316 48.30 -40.92 -29.92
C ALA A 316 47.70 -41.75 -28.77
N GLN A 317 46.44 -41.49 -28.46
CA GLN A 317 45.68 -42.21 -27.43
C GLN A 317 44.97 -43.43 -28.03
N LEU A 318 44.56 -44.39 -27.20
CA LEU A 318 43.93 -45.62 -27.68
C LEU A 318 42.57 -45.32 -28.35
N GLY A 319 42.45 -45.59 -29.65
CA GLY A 319 41.25 -45.28 -30.43
C GLY A 319 41.15 -43.82 -30.90
N GLU A 320 42.19 -43.01 -30.74
CA GLU A 320 42.27 -41.67 -31.32
C GLU A 320 42.51 -41.74 -32.83
N VAL A 321 41.80 -40.92 -33.61
CA VAL A 321 42.06 -40.77 -35.05
C VAL A 321 43.19 -39.75 -35.24
N THR A 322 44.32 -40.21 -35.77
CA THR A 322 45.42 -39.37 -36.27
C THR A 322 45.28 -39.12 -37.77
N ASP A 323 46.09 -38.22 -38.29
CA ASP A 323 46.35 -38.10 -39.71
C ASP A 323 47.14 -39.34 -40.24
N ALA A 324 47.18 -39.51 -41.56
CA ALA A 324 47.78 -40.66 -42.23
C ALA A 324 49.14 -40.37 -42.91
N THR A 325 49.58 -39.10 -42.97
CA THR A 325 50.86 -38.66 -43.55
C THR A 325 51.70 -37.84 -42.57
N ALA A 326 51.09 -37.26 -41.53
CA ALA A 326 51.79 -36.53 -40.47
C ALA A 326 52.87 -37.36 -39.75
N GLN A 327 54.03 -36.74 -39.51
CA GLN A 327 55.22 -37.38 -38.92
C GLN A 327 55.32 -37.14 -37.41
N HIS A 328 54.87 -35.96 -36.96
CA HIS A 328 54.93 -35.51 -35.57
C HIS A 328 53.53 -35.14 -35.06
N LEU A 329 53.28 -35.31 -33.76
CA LEU A 329 51.99 -34.98 -33.13
C LEU A 329 52.19 -34.02 -31.95
N ILE A 330 51.54 -32.85 -32.00
CA ILE A 330 51.62 -31.84 -30.95
C ILE A 330 50.22 -31.53 -30.40
N ARG A 331 50.00 -31.90 -29.14
CA ARG A 331 48.80 -31.56 -28.39
C ARG A 331 49.00 -30.29 -27.55
N PHE A 332 48.00 -29.44 -27.51
CA PHE A 332 47.84 -28.34 -26.55
C PHE A 332 46.88 -28.76 -25.43
N GLU A 333 47.18 -28.32 -24.21
CA GLU A 333 46.27 -28.48 -23.06
C GLU A 333 44.99 -27.66 -23.28
N PRO A 334 43.83 -28.06 -22.71
CA PRO A 334 42.57 -27.34 -22.89
C PRO A 334 42.67 -25.86 -22.47
N GLN A 335 42.19 -24.94 -23.31
CA GLN A 335 42.21 -23.49 -23.06
C GLN A 335 40.79 -22.88 -23.04
N ASN A 336 40.62 -21.68 -22.48
CA ASN A 336 39.38 -20.93 -22.68
C ASN A 336 39.37 -20.22 -24.06
N PRO A 337 38.19 -19.94 -24.67
CA PRO A 337 38.11 -19.16 -25.90
C PRO A 337 38.78 -17.78 -25.81
N HIS A 338 39.30 -17.31 -26.94
CA HIS A 338 40.03 -16.04 -27.12
C HIS A 338 41.33 -15.91 -26.31
N THR A 339 41.89 -17.03 -25.84
CA THR A 339 43.17 -17.07 -25.13
C THR A 339 44.25 -17.70 -26.02
N SER A 340 45.48 -17.17 -25.99
CA SER A 340 46.60 -17.68 -26.78
C SER A 340 47.54 -18.56 -25.95
N LYS A 341 48.02 -19.65 -26.54
CA LYS A 341 49.05 -20.51 -25.95
C LYS A 341 50.13 -20.87 -26.97
N GLU A 342 51.38 -20.67 -26.58
CA GLU A 342 52.55 -20.84 -27.46
C GLU A 342 53.34 -22.12 -27.11
N LYS A 343 53.94 -22.73 -28.13
CA LYS A 343 54.99 -23.75 -28.04
C LYS A 343 56.10 -23.42 -29.04
N THR A 344 57.35 -23.37 -28.59
CA THR A 344 58.51 -23.32 -29.49
C THR A 344 58.78 -24.70 -30.08
N LEU A 345 59.01 -24.74 -31.39
CA LEU A 345 59.54 -25.86 -32.16
C LEU A 345 60.97 -25.50 -32.58
N VAL A 346 61.89 -26.46 -32.64
CA VAL A 346 63.23 -26.26 -33.21
C VAL A 346 63.44 -27.26 -34.34
N ILE A 347 63.62 -26.75 -35.56
CA ILE A 347 63.82 -27.56 -36.77
C ILE A 347 65.23 -27.31 -37.29
N LYS A 348 65.98 -28.38 -37.50
CA LYS A 348 67.33 -28.31 -38.04
C LYS A 348 67.34 -28.59 -39.53
N ASN A 349 67.97 -27.69 -40.29
CA ASN A 349 68.46 -28.01 -41.63
C ASN A 349 69.80 -28.73 -41.48
N SER A 350 69.86 -30.01 -41.84
CA SER A 350 71.10 -30.81 -41.81
C SER A 350 71.84 -30.82 -43.14
N THR A 351 71.32 -30.13 -44.17
CA THR A 351 72.03 -29.92 -45.44
C THR A 351 72.98 -28.72 -45.37
N HIS A 352 73.99 -28.69 -46.24
CA HIS A 352 74.88 -27.56 -46.44
C HIS A 352 74.33 -26.54 -47.46
N VAL A 353 73.02 -26.56 -47.74
CA VAL A 353 72.34 -25.71 -48.72
C VAL A 353 71.24 -24.89 -48.03
N GLU A 354 71.01 -23.66 -48.49
CA GLU A 354 69.90 -22.82 -48.03
C GLU A 354 68.56 -23.34 -48.58
N LEU A 355 67.57 -23.54 -47.70
CA LEU A 355 66.25 -24.09 -48.07
C LEU A 355 65.15 -23.04 -47.81
N PRO A 356 64.63 -22.33 -48.85
CA PRO A 356 63.51 -21.41 -48.69
C PRO A 356 62.23 -22.18 -48.35
N PHE A 357 61.41 -21.67 -47.43
CA PHE A 357 60.24 -22.38 -46.91
C PHE A 357 59.04 -21.47 -46.64
N PHE A 358 57.86 -22.09 -46.53
CA PHE A 358 56.68 -21.51 -45.90
C PHE A 358 55.83 -22.58 -45.21
N TRP A 359 54.97 -22.14 -44.29
CA TRP A 359 54.00 -22.99 -43.62
C TRP A 359 52.64 -22.92 -44.33
N GLN A 360 51.97 -24.06 -44.45
CA GLN A 360 50.55 -24.12 -44.81
C GLN A 360 49.77 -25.00 -43.82
N ILE A 361 48.52 -24.63 -43.54
CA ILE A 361 47.66 -25.32 -42.58
C ILE A 361 46.49 -25.95 -43.33
N THR A 362 46.30 -27.24 -43.11
CA THR A 362 45.38 -28.09 -43.87
C THR A 362 44.49 -28.93 -42.94
N LYS A 363 43.35 -29.40 -43.46
CA LYS A 363 42.47 -30.33 -42.73
C LYS A 363 43.05 -31.75 -42.74
N PRO A 364 42.98 -32.50 -41.63
CA PRO A 364 43.58 -33.82 -41.51
C PRO A 364 42.92 -34.86 -42.42
N ASN A 365 43.74 -35.71 -43.03
CA ASN A 365 43.38 -36.77 -43.96
C ASN A 365 43.00 -38.05 -43.21
N LEU A 366 41.89 -38.00 -42.47
CA LEU A 366 41.39 -39.07 -41.60
C LEU A 366 40.98 -40.34 -42.39
N LYS A 367 41.94 -41.20 -42.73
CA LYS A 367 41.68 -42.55 -43.27
C LYS A 367 41.54 -43.56 -42.11
N PRO A 368 40.49 -44.40 -42.08
CA PRO A 368 40.40 -45.49 -41.11
C PRO A 368 41.41 -46.60 -41.46
N LEU A 369 42.34 -46.89 -40.55
CA LEU A 369 43.32 -47.97 -40.70
C LEU A 369 42.66 -49.35 -40.55
N ILE A 370 42.26 -49.94 -41.68
CA ILE A 370 42.09 -51.39 -41.81
C ILE A 370 43.41 -51.93 -42.38
N PRO A 371 44.13 -52.82 -41.66
CA PRO A 371 45.52 -53.16 -41.97
C PRO A 371 45.66 -54.28 -43.03
N GLU A 372 45.04 -54.14 -44.21
CA GLU A 372 45.27 -55.05 -45.34
C GLU A 372 44.83 -54.41 -46.69
N GLU A 373 45.72 -53.69 -47.36
CA GLU A 373 45.90 -53.58 -48.84
C GLU A 373 46.92 -52.47 -49.18
N THR A 374 47.84 -52.72 -50.11
CA THR A 374 48.85 -51.75 -50.57
C THR A 374 48.28 -50.84 -51.65
N ALA A 375 47.77 -49.67 -51.26
CA ALA A 375 47.30 -48.64 -52.19
C ALA A 375 48.39 -47.56 -52.43
N ASP A 376 48.53 -47.09 -53.67
CA ASP A 376 49.42 -45.98 -54.03
C ASP A 376 49.03 -44.67 -53.31
N PHE A 377 50.03 -43.96 -52.78
CA PHE A 377 49.86 -42.75 -51.96
C PHE A 377 49.86 -41.43 -52.76
N THR A 378 49.89 -41.48 -54.09
CA THR A 378 50.39 -40.38 -54.94
C THR A 378 49.47 -39.18 -55.17
N GLU A 379 48.17 -39.24 -54.84
CA GLU A 379 47.26 -38.07 -54.90
C GLU A 379 46.34 -37.94 -53.67
N VAL A 380 46.89 -37.41 -52.57
CA VAL A 380 46.09 -36.89 -51.44
C VAL A 380 45.69 -35.44 -51.74
N LYS A 381 44.38 -35.14 -51.73
CA LYS A 381 43.87 -33.78 -51.99
C LYS A 381 43.82 -32.95 -50.71
N HIS A 382 44.97 -32.42 -50.33
CA HIS A 382 45.08 -31.46 -49.23
C HIS A 382 44.13 -30.27 -49.44
N SER A 383 43.37 -29.92 -48.41
CA SER A 383 42.49 -28.76 -48.39
C SER A 383 42.91 -27.82 -47.26
N GLN A 384 43.04 -26.53 -47.56
CA GLN A 384 43.41 -25.52 -46.57
C GLN A 384 42.33 -25.41 -45.47
N ASP A 385 42.76 -25.10 -44.25
CA ASP A 385 41.88 -24.99 -43.08
C ASP A 385 41.69 -23.54 -42.61
N PRO A 386 40.76 -22.77 -43.20
CA PRO A 386 40.53 -21.37 -42.84
C PRO A 386 39.85 -21.18 -41.47
N GLU A 387 39.43 -22.26 -40.80
CA GLU A 387 38.89 -22.24 -39.44
C GLU A 387 39.93 -22.64 -38.38
N SER A 388 41.19 -22.85 -38.76
CA SER A 388 42.22 -23.30 -37.84
C SER A 388 42.50 -22.28 -36.74
N ALA A 389 42.65 -22.76 -35.51
CA ALA A 389 43.08 -21.95 -34.36
C ALA A 389 44.61 -21.90 -34.20
N PHE A 390 45.36 -22.44 -35.16
CA PHE A 390 46.82 -22.53 -35.10
C PHE A 390 47.49 -21.52 -36.04
N SER A 391 48.63 -20.98 -35.64
CA SER A 391 49.51 -20.15 -36.47
C SER A 391 50.98 -20.39 -36.13
N LEU A 392 51.89 -20.06 -37.05
CA LEU A 392 53.32 -20.25 -36.90
C LEU A 392 54.10 -19.00 -37.28
N ASN A 393 55.05 -18.61 -36.43
CA ASN A 393 55.93 -17.47 -36.65
C ASN A 393 57.39 -17.92 -36.62
N PRO A 394 58.22 -17.65 -37.66
CA PRO A 394 57.86 -17.01 -38.93
C PRO A 394 57.04 -17.89 -39.88
N GLU A 395 56.08 -17.29 -40.59
CA GLU A 395 55.21 -17.97 -41.57
C GLU A 395 55.97 -18.45 -42.82
N GLN A 396 57.03 -17.73 -43.21
CA GLN A 396 57.92 -18.07 -44.32
C GLN A 396 59.32 -17.50 -44.09
N GLY A 397 60.33 -18.08 -44.74
CA GLY A 397 61.72 -17.64 -44.61
C GLY A 397 62.70 -18.51 -45.40
N VAL A 398 63.95 -18.56 -44.94
CA VAL A 398 65.00 -19.45 -45.45
C VAL A 398 65.65 -20.16 -44.28
N LEU A 399 65.80 -21.48 -44.38
CA LEU A 399 66.58 -22.27 -43.43
C LEU A 399 68.05 -22.22 -43.86
N LEU A 400 68.89 -21.65 -43.00
CA LEU A 400 70.34 -21.56 -43.19
C LEU A 400 71.00 -22.95 -43.17
N PRO A 401 72.17 -23.13 -43.80
CA PRO A 401 72.89 -24.41 -43.83
C PRO A 401 73.28 -24.90 -42.43
N CYS A 402 73.14 -26.21 -42.18
CA CYS A 402 73.57 -26.91 -40.96
C CYS A 402 73.06 -26.33 -39.63
N ALA A 403 72.00 -25.52 -39.64
CA ALA A 403 71.57 -24.69 -38.52
C ALA A 403 70.18 -25.05 -37.96
N ASP A 404 70.01 -24.77 -36.67
CA ASP A 404 68.79 -24.97 -35.90
C ASP A 404 67.92 -23.70 -35.96
N HIS A 405 66.63 -23.83 -36.28
CA HIS A 405 65.71 -22.72 -36.49
C HIS A 405 64.52 -22.81 -35.53
N GLU A 406 64.26 -21.73 -34.78
CA GLU A 406 63.14 -21.65 -33.84
C GLU A 406 61.86 -21.15 -34.52
N PHE A 407 60.75 -21.83 -34.22
CA PHE A 407 59.41 -21.47 -34.67
C PHE A 407 58.45 -21.41 -33.48
N ILE A 408 57.62 -20.36 -33.41
CA ILE A 408 56.58 -20.23 -32.38
C ILE A 408 55.26 -20.72 -32.96
N LEU A 409 54.78 -21.88 -32.50
CA LEU A 409 53.47 -22.43 -32.79
C LEU A 409 52.47 -21.90 -31.75
N THR A 410 51.49 -21.12 -32.21
CA THR A 410 50.49 -20.47 -31.35
C THR A 410 49.11 -21.08 -31.57
N TYR A 411 48.45 -21.49 -30.49
CA TYR A 411 47.05 -21.94 -30.46
C TYR A 411 46.17 -20.84 -29.85
N THR A 412 45.21 -20.30 -30.60
CA THR A 412 44.29 -19.23 -30.17
C THR A 412 42.84 -19.55 -30.58
N PRO A 413 42.15 -20.47 -29.88
CA PRO A 413 40.79 -20.88 -30.23
C PRO A 413 39.77 -19.75 -30.04
N GLN A 414 38.76 -19.71 -30.90
CA GLN A 414 37.69 -18.69 -30.88
C GLN A 414 36.34 -19.25 -30.42
N GLU A 415 36.11 -20.56 -30.56
CA GLU A 415 34.84 -21.23 -30.30
C GLU A 415 35.02 -22.41 -29.37
N LEU A 416 33.96 -22.85 -28.68
CA LEU A 416 33.97 -24.04 -27.82
C LEU A 416 33.95 -25.35 -28.63
N LYS A 417 35.02 -25.60 -29.40
CA LYS A 417 35.23 -26.81 -30.21
C LYS A 417 36.65 -27.37 -30.09
N SER A 418 36.81 -28.66 -30.38
CA SER A 418 38.14 -29.26 -30.57
C SER A 418 38.68 -28.93 -31.95
N TYR A 419 39.88 -28.36 -32.01
CA TYR A 419 40.58 -28.02 -33.24
C TYR A 419 41.61 -29.12 -33.56
N HIS A 420 41.60 -29.56 -34.81
CA HIS A 420 42.50 -30.58 -35.35
C HIS A 420 42.86 -30.21 -36.79
N SER A 421 44.11 -29.83 -37.00
CA SER A 421 44.65 -29.44 -38.31
C SER A 421 46.01 -30.13 -38.52
N VAL A 422 46.51 -30.17 -39.75
CA VAL A 422 47.88 -30.61 -40.07
C VAL A 422 48.63 -29.43 -40.67
N ILE A 423 49.77 -29.10 -40.08
CA ILE A 423 50.66 -28.04 -40.54
C ILE A 423 51.80 -28.67 -41.32
N GLN A 424 51.99 -28.21 -42.55
CA GLN A 424 52.98 -28.70 -43.48
C GLN A 424 54.04 -27.62 -43.72
N MET A 425 55.32 -27.96 -43.57
CA MET A 425 56.42 -27.12 -44.04
C MET A 425 56.67 -27.42 -45.51
N VAL A 426 56.38 -26.46 -46.37
CA VAL A 426 56.64 -26.55 -47.81
C VAL A 426 57.94 -25.84 -48.09
N LEU A 427 58.93 -26.57 -48.59
CA LEU A 427 60.12 -25.98 -49.20
C LEU A 427 59.78 -25.49 -50.60
N ARG A 428 60.18 -24.26 -50.90
CA ARG A 428 60.14 -23.70 -52.24
C ARG A 428 61.42 -24.04 -52.99
N ASP A 429 61.38 -23.81 -54.30
CA ASP A 429 62.57 -23.74 -55.15
C ASP A 429 63.45 -25.00 -55.17
N ILE A 430 62.88 -26.17 -54.84
CA ILE A 430 63.60 -27.45 -54.83
C ILE A 430 63.78 -27.99 -56.26
N PRO A 431 65.00 -28.38 -56.67
CA PRO A 431 65.26 -28.94 -57.99
C PRO A 431 64.67 -30.35 -58.14
N GLN A 432 64.20 -30.67 -59.34
CA GLN A 432 63.76 -32.01 -59.72
C GLN A 432 64.95 -32.85 -60.21
N SER A 433 64.96 -34.13 -59.87
CA SER A 433 65.94 -35.09 -60.40
C SER A 433 65.89 -35.14 -61.95
N PRO A 434 67.02 -34.94 -62.66
CA PRO A 434 67.07 -34.94 -64.11
C PRO A 434 66.99 -36.37 -64.65
N CYS A 435 65.77 -36.82 -64.96
CA CYS A 435 65.54 -38.09 -65.66
C CYS A 435 66.19 -38.09 -67.06
N LEU A 436 67.35 -38.76 -67.19
CA LEU A 436 67.97 -39.22 -68.44
C LEU A 436 68.11 -38.16 -69.55
N VAL A 437 69.01 -37.19 -69.35
CA VAL A 437 69.28 -36.10 -70.33
C VAL A 437 70.31 -36.50 -71.40
N GLU A 438 70.01 -37.52 -72.21
CA GLU A 438 70.83 -37.84 -73.40
C GLU A 438 70.51 -36.95 -74.63
N GLU A 439 69.31 -36.36 -74.70
CA GLU A 439 68.86 -35.59 -75.90
C GLU A 439 68.89 -34.05 -75.74
N GLY A 440 69.25 -33.53 -74.56
CA GLY A 440 69.14 -32.08 -74.26
C GLY A 440 70.37 -31.22 -74.53
N MET A 441 71.58 -31.79 -74.53
CA MET A 441 72.85 -31.05 -74.33
C MET A 441 73.41 -30.35 -75.59
N LEU A 442 72.56 -29.94 -76.54
CA LEU A 442 72.95 -29.17 -77.74
C LEU A 442 72.47 -27.70 -77.72
N GLN A 443 71.98 -27.21 -76.56
CA GLN A 443 71.70 -25.80 -76.33
C GLN A 443 72.39 -25.35 -75.04
N ASN A 444 73.10 -24.22 -75.10
CA ASN A 444 74.02 -23.75 -74.05
C ASN A 444 73.30 -23.10 -72.84
N ASN A 445 72.31 -23.77 -72.25
CA ASN A 445 71.72 -23.42 -70.95
C ASN A 445 70.95 -24.63 -70.38
N PRO A 446 71.45 -25.28 -69.31
CA PRO A 446 70.70 -26.33 -68.63
C PRO A 446 69.67 -25.72 -67.66
N GLU A 447 68.43 -25.52 -68.12
CA GLU A 447 67.33 -25.07 -67.26
C GLU A 447 66.89 -26.19 -66.29
N CYS A 448 67.32 -26.10 -65.03
CA CYS A 448 66.83 -26.98 -63.97
C CYS A 448 65.33 -26.78 -63.75
N ARG A 449 64.57 -27.87 -63.65
CA ARG A 449 63.13 -27.83 -63.33
C ARG A 449 62.94 -27.83 -61.82
N VAL A 450 62.03 -26.99 -61.35
CA VAL A 450 61.90 -26.64 -59.94
C VAL A 450 60.46 -26.88 -59.48
N LYS A 451 60.26 -27.36 -58.24
CA LYS A 451 58.93 -27.64 -57.67
C LYS A 451 58.94 -27.54 -56.14
N ASP A 452 57.87 -26.98 -55.58
CA ASP A 452 57.60 -27.03 -54.14
C ASP A 452 57.43 -28.48 -53.61
N VAL A 453 58.02 -28.74 -52.45
CA VAL A 453 58.03 -30.06 -51.79
C VAL A 453 57.63 -29.91 -50.31
N ILE A 454 56.65 -30.70 -49.86
CA ILE A 454 56.35 -30.84 -48.43
C ILE A 454 57.47 -31.65 -47.78
N ALA A 455 58.18 -31.05 -46.82
CA ALA A 455 59.36 -31.65 -46.20
C ALA A 455 59.15 -32.04 -44.73
N LEU A 456 58.15 -31.48 -44.06
CA LEU A 456 57.78 -31.84 -42.68
C LEU A 456 56.26 -31.72 -42.52
N GLU A 457 55.63 -32.67 -41.83
CA GLU A 457 54.20 -32.65 -41.50
C GLU A 457 53.97 -32.85 -40.00
N VAL A 458 53.24 -31.92 -39.39
CA VAL A 458 52.97 -31.86 -37.95
C VAL A 458 51.47 -31.82 -37.70
N GLU A 459 50.92 -32.88 -37.12
CA GLU A 459 49.54 -32.93 -36.65
C GLU A 459 49.40 -32.09 -35.38
N VAL A 460 48.46 -31.14 -35.38
CA VAL A 460 48.21 -30.25 -34.25
C VAL A 460 46.78 -30.42 -33.72
N LYS A 461 46.68 -30.62 -32.39
CA LYS A 461 45.41 -30.81 -31.69
C LYS A 461 45.31 -29.91 -30.47
N GLY A 462 44.17 -29.26 -30.30
CA GLY A 462 43.89 -28.39 -29.16
C GLY A 462 42.40 -28.39 -28.88
N SER A 463 42.03 -28.45 -27.60
CA SER A 463 40.63 -28.40 -27.17
C SER A 463 40.35 -27.15 -26.34
N THR A 464 39.07 -26.79 -26.27
CA THR A 464 38.59 -25.69 -25.43
C THR A 464 37.77 -26.18 -24.26
N GLU A 465 37.81 -25.43 -23.17
CA GLU A 465 36.92 -25.58 -22.02
C GLU A 465 36.14 -24.27 -21.74
N PRO A 466 34.89 -24.36 -21.25
CA PRO A 466 34.09 -23.19 -20.92
C PRO A 466 34.68 -22.43 -19.72
N PHE A 467 34.25 -21.18 -19.54
CA PHE A 467 34.58 -20.40 -18.35
C PHE A 467 33.90 -21.01 -17.12
N HIS A 468 34.70 -21.44 -16.15
CA HIS A 468 34.22 -22.13 -14.96
C HIS A 468 33.94 -21.13 -13.83
N LEU A 469 32.76 -20.50 -13.91
CA LEU A 469 32.32 -19.45 -12.99
C LEU A 469 31.30 -20.01 -11.99
N LEU A 470 31.48 -19.69 -10.70
CA LEU A 470 30.61 -20.18 -9.63
C LEU A 470 30.12 -19.03 -8.75
N LEU A 471 28.80 -18.87 -8.66
CA LEU A 471 28.14 -17.99 -7.70
C LEU A 471 27.91 -18.70 -6.36
N GLU A 472 28.31 -18.04 -5.27
CA GLU A 472 28.14 -18.52 -3.90
C GLU A 472 27.42 -17.46 -3.05
N PRO A 473 26.12 -17.64 -2.72
CA PRO A 473 25.19 -18.64 -3.26
C PRO A 473 24.77 -18.34 -4.71
N TYR A 474 24.25 -19.35 -5.41
CA TYR A 474 23.71 -19.21 -6.78
C TYR A 474 22.41 -18.38 -6.84
N ALA A 475 21.71 -18.24 -5.70
CA ALA A 475 20.50 -17.43 -5.57
C ALA A 475 20.45 -16.77 -4.18
N ILE A 476 19.93 -15.54 -4.11
CA ILE A 476 19.72 -14.80 -2.87
C ILE A 476 18.22 -14.69 -2.60
N ILE A 477 17.71 -15.62 -1.80
CA ILE A 477 16.35 -15.56 -1.27
C ILE A 477 16.40 -14.83 0.07
N ILE A 478 15.72 -13.70 0.19
CA ILE A 478 15.62 -12.91 1.42
C ILE A 478 14.41 -13.40 2.22
N PRO A 479 14.60 -14.08 3.37
CA PRO A 479 13.49 -14.67 4.11
C PRO A 479 12.65 -13.60 4.82
N GLY A 480 11.33 -13.76 4.74
CA GLY A 480 10.35 -12.87 5.38
C GLY A 480 9.99 -11.63 4.55
N GLU A 481 9.04 -10.86 5.07
CA GLU A 481 8.52 -9.66 4.42
C GLU A 481 9.25 -8.40 4.92
N ASN A 482 9.97 -7.73 4.03
CA ASN A 482 10.66 -6.46 4.30
C ASN A 482 9.70 -5.29 4.06
N PHE A 483 9.97 -4.12 4.63
CA PHE A 483 9.14 -2.93 4.36
C PHE A 483 9.61 -2.21 3.10
N ILE A 484 8.66 -1.66 2.34
CA ILE A 484 8.92 -0.77 1.18
C ILE A 484 9.89 0.36 1.58
N GLY A 485 10.83 0.68 0.70
CA GLY A 485 11.86 1.70 0.94
C GLY A 485 13.00 1.29 1.87
N VAL A 486 12.93 0.15 2.56
CA VAL A 486 14.08 -0.40 3.31
C VAL A 486 15.08 -1.00 2.33
N ASN A 487 16.33 -0.53 2.38
CA ASN A 487 17.45 -1.10 1.63
C ASN A 487 18.01 -2.32 2.39
N VAL A 488 17.77 -3.52 1.86
CA VAL A 488 18.28 -4.77 2.41
C VAL A 488 19.58 -5.11 1.70
N LYS A 489 20.68 -5.21 2.45
CA LYS A 489 21.99 -5.63 1.92
C LYS A 489 22.26 -7.11 2.16
N LYS A 490 22.79 -7.81 1.15
CA LYS A 490 23.19 -9.23 1.18
C LYS A 490 24.53 -9.44 0.49
N THR A 491 25.39 -10.26 1.09
CA THR A 491 26.72 -10.59 0.57
C THR A 491 26.70 -11.88 -0.23
N PHE A 492 27.41 -11.92 -1.36
CA PHE A 492 27.64 -13.12 -2.17
C PHE A 492 29.01 -13.06 -2.86
N LYS A 493 29.47 -14.16 -3.46
CA LYS A 493 30.76 -14.26 -4.15
C LYS A 493 30.61 -14.77 -5.56
N LEU A 494 31.46 -14.26 -6.46
CA LEU A 494 31.72 -14.87 -7.77
C LEU A 494 33.15 -15.42 -7.74
N TRP A 495 33.29 -16.73 -7.93
CA TRP A 495 34.56 -17.43 -8.10
C TRP A 495 34.89 -17.57 -9.58
N ASN A 496 36.11 -17.20 -9.97
CA ASN A 496 36.65 -17.47 -11.28
C ASN A 496 37.59 -18.69 -11.21
N ASN A 497 37.08 -19.87 -11.53
CA ASN A 497 37.88 -21.12 -11.62
C ASN A 497 38.33 -21.40 -13.07
N SER A 498 38.29 -20.39 -13.95
CA SER A 498 38.77 -20.46 -15.34
C SER A 498 40.29 -20.27 -15.40
N LYS A 499 40.93 -20.65 -16.52
CA LYS A 499 42.39 -20.52 -16.72
C LYS A 499 42.85 -19.09 -17.02
N THR A 500 41.94 -18.14 -17.18
CA THR A 500 42.24 -16.71 -17.44
C THR A 500 41.47 -15.78 -16.51
N SER A 501 42.00 -14.57 -16.31
CA SER A 501 41.35 -13.49 -15.57
C SER A 501 40.13 -12.98 -16.34
N ILE A 502 38.99 -12.81 -15.65
CA ILE A 502 37.75 -12.30 -16.24
C ILE A 502 37.50 -10.83 -15.89
N LYS A 503 36.83 -10.08 -16.75
CA LYS A 503 36.32 -8.73 -16.48
C LYS A 503 34.80 -8.77 -16.38
N TYR A 504 34.22 -8.33 -15.26
CA TYR A 504 32.79 -8.40 -14.99
C TYR A 504 32.11 -7.03 -14.95
N THR A 505 30.82 -7.01 -15.30
CA THR A 505 29.91 -5.86 -15.21
C THR A 505 28.51 -6.34 -14.80
N TRP A 506 28.08 -5.99 -13.58
CA TRP A 506 26.72 -6.24 -13.11
C TRP A 506 25.75 -5.23 -13.70
N GLU A 507 24.57 -5.67 -14.15
CA GLU A 507 23.50 -4.73 -14.49
C GLU A 507 22.95 -3.99 -13.26
N LYS A 508 22.19 -2.92 -13.49
CA LYS A 508 21.49 -2.15 -12.46
C LYS A 508 20.01 -2.05 -12.81
N ILE A 509 19.14 -2.48 -11.90
CA ILE A 509 17.68 -2.39 -12.08
C ILE A 509 17.17 -1.24 -11.21
N THR A 510 16.44 -0.31 -11.82
CA THR A 510 15.88 0.88 -11.13
C THR A 510 14.38 1.08 -11.38
N ALA A 511 13.73 0.15 -12.09
CA ALA A 511 12.34 0.28 -12.53
C ALA A 511 11.38 -0.46 -11.57
N CYS A 512 10.61 0.28 -10.76
CA CYS A 512 9.75 -0.19 -9.64
C CYS A 512 10.48 -0.93 -8.49
N GLU A 513 11.69 -1.40 -8.75
CA GLU A 513 12.50 -2.23 -7.87
C GLU A 513 13.93 -1.71 -8.04
N ILE A 514 14.59 -1.30 -6.94
CA ILE A 514 15.98 -0.85 -6.98
C ILE A 514 16.85 -2.04 -6.58
N MET A 515 17.71 -2.50 -7.49
CA MET A 515 18.67 -3.58 -7.27
C MET A 515 20.02 -3.16 -7.84
N GLU A 516 21.01 -3.01 -6.95
CA GLU A 516 22.38 -2.63 -7.30
C GLU A 516 23.39 -3.57 -6.64
N VAL A 517 24.51 -3.82 -7.32
CA VAL A 517 25.62 -4.64 -6.81
C VAL A 517 26.87 -3.76 -6.67
N GLU A 518 27.48 -3.79 -5.48
CA GLU A 518 28.74 -3.13 -5.17
C GLU A 518 29.81 -4.21 -4.90
N PRO A 519 30.97 -4.25 -5.60
CA PRO A 519 31.35 -3.44 -6.75
C PRO A 519 30.60 -3.81 -8.04
N HIS A 520 30.23 -2.79 -8.81
CA HIS A 520 29.48 -2.90 -10.06
C HIS A 520 30.31 -3.47 -11.23
N THR A 521 31.59 -3.12 -11.28
CA THR A 521 32.55 -3.56 -12.32
C THR A 521 33.91 -3.90 -11.70
N GLY A 522 34.66 -4.78 -12.34
CA GLY A 522 36.01 -5.14 -11.91
C GLY A 522 36.62 -6.30 -12.68
N VAL A 523 37.71 -6.85 -12.15
CA VAL A 523 38.45 -7.99 -12.69
C VAL A 523 38.60 -9.06 -11.60
N ILE A 524 38.53 -10.34 -11.95
CA ILE A 524 38.80 -11.47 -11.04
C ILE A 524 39.88 -12.35 -11.68
N ASP A 525 41.03 -12.42 -11.02
CA ASP A 525 42.15 -13.26 -11.45
C ASP A 525 41.83 -14.77 -11.38
N VAL A 526 42.69 -15.56 -12.03
CA VAL A 526 42.64 -17.02 -12.05
C VAL A 526 42.59 -17.61 -10.63
N ASN A 527 41.59 -18.46 -10.38
CA ASN A 527 41.34 -19.11 -9.09
C ASN A 527 41.20 -18.14 -7.91
N LYS A 528 40.60 -16.96 -8.17
CA LYS A 528 40.19 -15.99 -7.15
C LYS A 528 38.67 -15.84 -7.10
N SER A 529 38.20 -15.24 -6.01
CA SER A 529 36.82 -14.77 -5.86
C SER A 529 36.78 -13.30 -5.50
N CYS A 530 35.75 -12.61 -5.99
CA CYS A 530 35.39 -11.28 -5.51
C CYS A 530 34.12 -11.38 -4.64
N GLU A 531 34.03 -10.57 -3.60
CA GLU A 531 32.87 -10.49 -2.71
C GLU A 531 32.05 -9.24 -3.02
N PHE A 532 30.74 -9.44 -3.12
CA PHE A 532 29.78 -8.48 -3.62
C PHE A 532 28.70 -8.20 -2.58
N VAL A 533 28.24 -6.97 -2.54
CA VAL A 533 27.09 -6.52 -1.75
C VAL A 533 25.96 -6.21 -2.71
N LEU A 534 24.96 -7.08 -2.76
CA LEU A 534 23.66 -6.77 -3.35
C LEU A 534 22.91 -5.85 -2.38
N ALA A 535 22.44 -4.72 -2.88
CA ALA A 535 21.48 -3.84 -2.23
C ALA A 535 20.14 -3.92 -2.96
N ILE A 536 19.05 -4.23 -2.26
CA ILE A 536 17.70 -4.30 -2.82
C ILE A 536 16.68 -3.52 -1.98
N SER A 537 15.84 -2.73 -2.64
CA SER A 537 14.65 -2.09 -2.06
C SER A 537 13.50 -2.06 -3.05
N GLY A 538 12.37 -2.68 -2.70
CA GLY A 538 11.12 -2.57 -3.46
C GLY A 538 10.41 -1.24 -3.21
N THR A 539 9.80 -0.66 -4.26
CA THR A 539 8.95 0.53 -4.13
C THR A 539 7.45 0.20 -4.03
N LYS A 540 7.08 -1.08 -4.13
CA LYS A 540 5.70 -1.59 -4.14
C LYS A 540 5.59 -2.87 -3.29
N PRO A 541 4.39 -3.20 -2.76
CA PRO A 541 4.18 -4.44 -2.03
C PRO A 541 4.03 -5.61 -3.00
N GLY A 542 4.58 -6.77 -2.63
CA GLY A 542 4.53 -8.00 -3.43
C GLY A 542 5.80 -8.86 -3.28
N LEU A 543 5.81 -9.99 -3.99
CA LEU A 543 7.02 -10.80 -4.18
C LEU A 543 7.81 -10.25 -5.37
N ILE A 544 9.05 -9.82 -5.13
CA ILE A 544 10.05 -9.60 -6.17
C ILE A 544 10.74 -10.94 -6.41
N SER A 545 10.79 -11.38 -7.67
CA SER A 545 11.58 -12.52 -8.13
C SER A 545 12.21 -12.13 -9.46
N ARG A 546 13.54 -11.98 -9.48
CA ARG A 546 14.30 -11.35 -10.59
C ARG A 546 15.62 -12.06 -10.82
N ASN A 547 16.13 -11.90 -12.03
CA ASN A 547 17.43 -12.40 -12.46
C ASN A 547 18.32 -11.20 -12.75
N LEU A 548 19.39 -11.02 -11.97
CA LEU A 548 20.43 -10.02 -12.23
C LEU A 548 21.52 -10.62 -13.14
N GLN A 549 21.78 -9.98 -14.26
CA GLN A 549 22.79 -10.39 -15.23
C GLN A 549 24.16 -9.76 -14.93
N CYS A 550 25.18 -10.61 -14.87
CA CYS A 550 26.58 -10.23 -14.84
C CYS A 550 27.19 -10.52 -16.21
N HIS A 551 27.54 -9.47 -16.95
CA HIS A 551 28.24 -9.58 -18.22
C HIS A 551 29.73 -9.80 -17.93
N VAL A 552 30.28 -10.92 -18.39
CA VAL A 552 31.65 -11.34 -18.07
C VAL A 552 32.45 -11.47 -19.35
N GLU A 553 33.32 -10.50 -19.65
CA GLU A 553 34.21 -10.57 -20.81
C GLU A 553 35.35 -11.58 -20.56
N PRO A 554 35.68 -12.48 -21.51
CA PRO A 554 35.14 -12.62 -22.88
C PRO A 554 34.12 -13.78 -23.04
N CYS A 555 33.37 -14.13 -21.98
CA CYS A 555 32.29 -15.13 -22.06
C CYS A 555 31.05 -14.55 -22.77
N PRO A 556 30.46 -15.23 -23.76
CA PRO A 556 29.31 -14.73 -24.51
C PRO A 556 27.98 -14.84 -23.72
N GLU A 557 27.88 -15.77 -22.77
CA GLU A 557 26.70 -15.94 -21.92
C GLU A 557 26.87 -15.19 -20.58
N PRO A 558 25.91 -14.35 -20.15
CA PRO A 558 25.99 -13.64 -18.88
C PRO A 558 25.72 -14.58 -17.70
N VAL A 559 26.48 -14.42 -16.61
CA VAL A 559 26.25 -15.16 -15.37
C VAL A 559 25.04 -14.56 -14.65
N VAL A 560 24.02 -15.39 -14.37
CA VAL A 560 22.76 -14.93 -13.78
C VAL A 560 22.72 -15.22 -12.27
N LEU A 561 22.50 -14.16 -11.47
CA LEU A 561 22.17 -14.25 -10.05
C LEU A 561 20.65 -14.13 -9.87
N HIS A 562 20.02 -15.19 -9.39
CA HIS A 562 18.60 -15.14 -9.04
C HIS A 562 18.40 -14.47 -7.67
N VAL A 563 17.42 -13.57 -7.55
CA VAL A 563 17.12 -12.84 -6.31
C VAL A 563 15.62 -12.86 -6.05
N GLU A 564 15.24 -13.28 -4.85
CA GLU A 564 13.85 -13.23 -4.38
C GLU A 564 13.73 -12.45 -3.07
N ALA A 565 12.73 -11.58 -2.97
CA ALA A 565 12.45 -10.81 -1.76
C ALA A 565 10.97 -10.41 -1.69
N ALA A 566 10.30 -10.70 -0.58
CA ALA A 566 8.97 -10.18 -0.31
C ALA A 566 9.06 -8.78 0.31
N PHE A 567 8.27 -7.84 -0.22
CA PHE A 567 8.10 -6.49 0.31
C PHE A 567 6.63 -6.23 0.68
N LYS A 568 6.39 -5.51 1.78
CA LYS A 568 5.07 -5.07 2.24
C LYS A 568 5.05 -3.59 2.55
N GLY A 569 3.87 -2.98 2.42
CA GLY A 569 3.65 -1.60 2.84
C GLY A 569 3.58 -1.43 4.36
N PRO A 570 3.46 -0.18 4.82
CA PRO A 570 3.18 0.10 6.22
C PRO A 570 1.84 -0.51 6.66
N LEU A 571 1.84 -1.09 7.86
CA LEU A 571 0.66 -1.57 8.57
C LEU A 571 0.29 -0.55 9.65
N VAL A 572 -0.94 -0.03 9.54
CA VAL A 572 -1.51 0.98 10.41
C VAL A 572 -2.77 0.40 11.05
N CYS A 573 -3.02 0.72 12.32
CA CYS A 573 -4.15 0.25 13.09
C CYS A 573 -4.94 1.43 13.66
N ILE A 574 -6.24 1.25 13.88
CA ILE A 574 -7.10 2.21 14.60
C ILE A 574 -7.35 1.63 15.99
N ASP A 575 -7.15 2.44 17.03
CA ASP A 575 -7.28 2.04 18.44
C ASP A 575 -8.69 1.56 18.83
N VAL A 576 -9.74 2.13 18.21
CA VAL A 576 -11.15 1.82 18.47
C VAL A 576 -11.83 1.03 17.34
N PRO A 577 -12.73 0.08 17.66
CA PRO A 577 -13.43 -0.72 16.66
C PRO A 577 -14.67 -0.04 16.04
N SER A 578 -15.17 1.06 16.64
CA SER A 578 -16.27 1.87 16.10
C SER A 578 -16.32 3.24 16.76
N LEU A 579 -16.59 4.31 16.00
CA LEU A 579 -16.75 5.65 16.53
C LEU A 579 -18.23 5.92 16.83
N ARG A 580 -18.58 6.02 18.12
CA ARG A 580 -19.96 6.28 18.55
C ARG A 580 -20.07 7.70 19.12
N PHE A 581 -20.79 8.55 18.40
CA PHE A 581 -21.16 9.87 18.93
C PHE A 581 -22.27 9.70 19.96
N GLY A 582 -23.27 8.86 19.63
CA GLY A 582 -24.43 8.55 20.46
C GLY A 582 -25.67 9.29 19.96
N LEU A 583 -26.57 9.59 20.89
CA LEU A 583 -27.68 10.51 20.68
C LEU A 583 -27.16 11.95 20.63
N THR A 584 -27.67 12.78 19.73
CA THR A 584 -27.26 14.17 19.52
C THR A 584 -28.46 15.02 19.13
N LYS A 585 -28.51 16.27 19.58
CA LYS A 585 -29.59 17.20 19.24
C LYS A 585 -29.41 17.75 17.81
N GLN A 586 -30.50 17.97 17.10
CA GLN A 586 -30.50 18.65 15.80
C GLN A 586 -29.74 19.99 15.88
N GLY A 587 -28.78 20.20 14.97
CA GLY A 587 -27.92 21.38 14.93
C GLY A 587 -26.75 21.41 15.94
N GLU A 588 -26.62 20.42 16.82
CA GLU A 588 -25.51 20.33 17.78
C GLU A 588 -24.22 19.83 17.09
N THR A 589 -23.09 20.48 17.36
CA THR A 589 -21.77 20.03 16.93
C THR A 589 -21.14 19.14 17.98
N VAL A 590 -21.03 17.84 17.68
CA VAL A 590 -20.41 16.84 18.57
C VAL A 590 -19.06 16.38 18.02
N SER A 591 -18.10 16.12 18.91
CA SER A 591 -16.74 15.68 18.53
C SER A 591 -16.30 14.43 19.29
N ARG A 592 -15.58 13.54 18.59
CA ARG A 592 -14.89 12.38 19.17
C ARG A 592 -13.48 12.28 18.62
N THR A 593 -12.53 11.82 19.43
CA THR A 593 -11.15 11.56 18.98
C THR A 593 -10.81 10.08 19.09
N PHE A 594 -10.01 9.59 18.15
CA PHE A 594 -9.43 8.25 18.15
C PHE A 594 -7.94 8.34 17.74
N GLU A 595 -7.20 7.25 17.88
CA GLU A 595 -5.76 7.20 17.58
C GLU A 595 -5.45 6.20 16.46
N ILE A 596 -4.70 6.68 15.48
CA ILE A 596 -4.16 5.90 14.38
C ILE A 596 -2.71 5.56 14.73
N ILE A 597 -2.41 4.26 14.88
CA ILE A 597 -1.12 3.76 15.36
C ILE A 597 -0.38 3.10 14.20
N ASN A 598 0.83 3.58 13.90
CA ASN A 598 1.74 2.93 12.96
C ASN A 598 2.46 1.77 13.68
N LEU A 599 2.20 0.53 13.25
CA LEU A 599 2.80 -0.66 13.86
C LEU A 599 4.18 -1.02 13.24
N CYS A 600 4.71 -0.18 12.34
CA CYS A 600 5.88 -0.48 11.52
C CYS A 600 7.05 0.46 11.78
N GLN A 601 8.26 0.01 11.41
CA GLN A 601 9.51 0.78 11.51
C GLN A 601 9.76 1.70 10.29
N VAL A 602 8.77 1.84 9.41
CA VAL A 602 8.76 2.81 8.28
C VAL A 602 7.65 3.83 8.50
N PRO A 603 7.78 5.08 8.01
CA PRO A 603 6.69 6.03 8.05
C PRO A 603 5.49 5.56 7.22
N ALA A 604 4.30 6.01 7.60
CA ALA A 604 3.05 5.65 6.94
C ALA A 604 2.31 6.92 6.46
N GLN A 605 2.22 7.11 5.14
CA GLN A 605 1.30 8.10 4.55
C GLN A 605 -0.13 7.56 4.61
N TRP A 606 -1.08 8.37 5.07
CA TRP A 606 -2.47 7.98 5.25
C TRP A 606 -3.45 9.11 4.89
N ARG A 607 -4.69 8.71 4.58
CA ARG A 607 -5.85 9.59 4.38
C ARG A 607 -7.08 8.94 5.00
N MET A 608 -7.95 9.73 5.62
CA MET A 608 -9.21 9.31 6.20
C MET A 608 -10.35 10.17 5.64
N GLN A 609 -11.34 9.53 5.02
CA GLN A 609 -12.52 10.17 4.41
C GLN A 609 -13.79 9.38 4.71
N GLU A 610 -14.98 9.97 4.51
CA GLU A 610 -16.22 9.18 4.53
C GLU A 610 -16.34 8.36 3.24
N SER A 611 -16.78 7.11 3.36
CA SER A 611 -16.99 6.20 2.25
C SER A 611 -17.95 6.77 1.20
N GLN A 612 -17.50 6.82 -0.06
CA GLN A 612 -18.32 7.37 -1.16
C GLN A 612 -19.59 6.57 -1.43
N VAL A 613 -19.64 5.28 -1.04
CA VAL A 613 -20.85 4.45 -1.15
C VAL A 613 -21.94 4.99 -0.23
N PHE A 614 -21.62 5.24 1.04
CA PHE A 614 -22.56 5.78 2.03
C PHE A 614 -22.91 7.26 1.81
N LEU A 615 -22.13 8.00 1.02
CA LEU A 615 -22.49 9.33 0.52
C LEU A 615 -23.50 9.24 -0.64
N ALA A 616 -23.24 8.35 -1.61
CA ALA A 616 -24.11 8.12 -2.76
C ALA A 616 -25.50 7.57 -2.34
N GLU A 617 -25.56 6.62 -1.41
CA GLU A 617 -26.82 6.10 -0.84
C GLU A 617 -27.69 7.19 -0.21
N ARG A 618 -27.07 8.26 0.30
CA ARG A 618 -27.75 9.39 0.96
C ARG A 618 -28.03 10.57 0.02
N ASN A 619 -27.59 10.49 -1.24
CA ASN A 619 -27.61 11.60 -2.22
C ASN A 619 -26.97 12.89 -1.68
N GLU A 620 -25.83 12.77 -0.97
CA GLU A 620 -25.06 13.89 -0.42
C GLU A 620 -23.66 13.92 -1.03
N GLU A 621 -23.29 15.01 -1.73
CA GLU A 621 -21.96 15.16 -2.36
C GLU A 621 -20.85 15.53 -1.36
N VAL A 622 -21.20 15.97 -0.15
CA VAL A 622 -20.28 16.49 0.87
C VAL A 622 -20.58 15.82 2.20
N SER A 623 -19.54 15.33 2.87
CA SER A 623 -19.66 14.70 4.19
C SER A 623 -20.09 15.70 5.27
N THR A 624 -20.99 15.25 6.16
CA THR A 624 -21.36 15.96 7.40
C THR A 624 -20.35 15.74 8.54
N PHE A 625 -19.26 14.99 8.28
CA PHE A 625 -18.15 14.79 9.20
C PHE A 625 -16.94 15.64 8.79
N SER A 626 -16.43 16.46 9.71
CA SER A 626 -15.14 17.15 9.56
C SER A 626 -14.06 16.36 10.28
N ILE A 627 -13.05 15.90 9.53
CA ILE A 627 -11.96 15.03 10.03
C ILE A 627 -10.67 15.85 10.09
N GLN A 628 -10.05 15.96 11.26
CA GLN A 628 -8.84 16.76 11.48
C GLN A 628 -7.80 16.02 12.33
N PRO A 629 -6.57 15.79 11.80
CA PRO A 629 -6.21 15.86 10.39
C PRO A 629 -6.99 14.83 9.54
N SER A 630 -7.21 15.11 8.26
CA SER A 630 -7.83 14.18 7.29
C SER A 630 -6.80 13.38 6.48
N ALA A 631 -5.53 13.79 6.49
CA ALA A 631 -4.41 13.08 5.90
C ALA A 631 -3.10 13.52 6.55
N GLY A 632 -2.04 12.71 6.40
CA GLY A 632 -0.69 13.06 6.84
C GLY A 632 0.26 11.87 6.84
N GLU A 633 1.38 12.04 7.55
CA GLU A 633 2.41 11.02 7.75
C GLU A 633 2.48 10.64 9.23
N ILE A 634 2.50 9.35 9.54
CA ILE A 634 2.78 8.85 10.90
C ILE A 634 4.21 8.32 10.93
N PRO A 635 5.10 8.81 11.81
CA PRO A 635 6.47 8.34 11.89
C PRO A 635 6.56 6.86 12.29
N PRO A 636 7.72 6.20 12.08
CA PRO A 636 7.99 4.84 12.57
C PRO A 636 7.58 4.63 14.03
N LEU A 637 6.77 3.59 14.29
CA LEU A 637 6.22 3.23 15.60
C LEU A 637 5.44 4.37 16.32
N GLY A 638 5.03 5.41 15.59
CA GLY A 638 4.31 6.57 16.12
C GLY A 638 2.78 6.40 16.14
N LEU A 639 2.12 7.39 16.73
CA LEU A 639 0.66 7.53 16.71
C LEU A 639 0.26 8.91 16.18
N CYS A 640 -0.91 8.99 15.55
CA CYS A 640 -1.55 10.24 15.16
C CYS A 640 -2.98 10.26 15.70
N ARG A 641 -3.30 11.27 16.51
CA ARG A 641 -4.63 11.42 17.10
C ARG A 641 -5.53 12.24 16.17
N VAL A 642 -6.64 11.64 15.75
CA VAL A 642 -7.60 12.23 14.81
C VAL A 642 -8.85 12.66 15.57
N SER A 643 -9.33 13.86 15.28
CA SER A 643 -10.60 14.39 15.74
C SER A 643 -11.63 14.36 14.62
N VAL A 644 -12.78 13.76 14.87
CA VAL A 644 -13.95 13.82 13.98
C VAL A 644 -15.02 14.65 14.65
N GLN A 645 -15.46 15.69 13.97
CA GLN A 645 -16.60 16.53 14.35
C GLN A 645 -17.78 16.17 13.43
N PHE A 646 -18.99 16.16 13.97
CA PHE A 646 -20.21 15.92 13.22
C PHE A 646 -21.24 17.01 13.55
N THR A 647 -22.02 17.44 12.56
CA THR A 647 -23.15 18.37 12.74
C THR A 647 -24.20 18.08 11.66
N SER A 648 -25.48 18.01 12.05
CA SER A 648 -26.58 17.77 11.12
C SER A 648 -27.82 18.58 11.46
N LEU A 649 -28.44 19.14 10.43
CA LEU A 649 -29.77 19.76 10.49
C LEU A 649 -30.90 18.77 10.15
N ARG A 650 -30.59 17.51 9.83
CA ARG A 650 -31.55 16.43 9.58
C ARG A 650 -31.62 15.47 10.77
N CYS A 651 -32.81 15.25 11.31
CA CYS A 651 -33.08 14.23 12.31
C CYS A 651 -33.12 12.85 11.64
N GLN A 652 -32.10 12.03 11.88
CA GLN A 652 -31.93 10.72 11.26
C GLN A 652 -30.96 9.86 12.10
N ARG A 653 -31.13 8.55 12.02
CA ARG A 653 -30.11 7.60 12.47
C ARG A 653 -29.09 7.39 11.36
N LEU A 654 -27.89 7.91 11.54
CA LEU A 654 -26.81 7.83 10.57
C LEU A 654 -25.82 6.73 10.96
N GLN A 655 -25.68 5.76 10.06
CA GLN A 655 -24.64 4.74 10.10
C GLN A 655 -23.81 4.89 8.81
N THR A 656 -22.50 5.07 8.96
CA THR A 656 -21.56 5.22 7.84
C THR A 656 -20.22 4.57 8.18
N VAL A 657 -19.28 4.64 7.25
CA VAL A 657 -17.90 4.13 7.41
C VAL A 657 -16.92 5.23 7.04
N LEU A 658 -15.94 5.49 7.90
CA LEU A 658 -14.74 6.22 7.52
C LEU A 658 -13.69 5.24 6.99
N GLU A 659 -13.11 5.57 5.84
CA GLU A 659 -12.17 4.74 5.11
C GLU A 659 -10.75 5.30 5.30
N LEU A 660 -9.91 4.52 5.97
CA LEU A 660 -8.49 4.81 6.17
C LEU A 660 -7.71 4.21 5.01
N GLU A 661 -7.40 5.05 4.02
CA GLU A 661 -6.45 4.77 2.96
C GLU A 661 -5.02 4.87 3.52
N VAL A 662 -4.17 3.90 3.21
CA VAL A 662 -2.75 3.87 3.60
C VAL A 662 -1.92 3.63 2.35
N GLU A 663 -0.97 4.51 2.05
CA GLU A 663 -0.23 4.42 0.79
C GLU A 663 0.63 3.15 0.74
N ASN A 664 0.43 2.33 -0.30
CA ASN A 664 1.03 1.00 -0.47
C ASN A 664 0.74 -0.01 0.67
N GLY A 665 -0.03 0.37 1.68
CA GLY A 665 -0.38 -0.45 2.84
C GLY A 665 -1.75 -1.13 2.71
N LYS A 666 -2.21 -1.74 3.81
CA LYS A 666 -3.58 -2.27 3.91
C LYS A 666 -4.49 -1.21 4.53
N GLY A 667 -5.48 -0.74 3.79
CA GLY A 667 -6.51 0.17 4.31
C GLY A 667 -7.38 -0.47 5.39
N SER A 668 -8.05 0.38 6.18
CA SER A 668 -8.94 -0.03 7.27
C SER A 668 -10.25 0.74 7.24
N HIS A 669 -11.29 0.19 7.88
CA HIS A 669 -12.63 0.78 7.91
C HIS A 669 -13.05 1.02 9.37
N LEU A 670 -13.50 2.24 9.68
CA LEU A 670 -14.01 2.62 10.99
C LEU A 670 -15.53 2.91 10.90
N PRO A 671 -16.40 1.99 11.37
CA PRO A 671 -17.84 2.23 11.42
C PRO A 671 -18.18 3.39 12.37
N VAL A 672 -19.00 4.31 11.90
CA VAL A 672 -19.45 5.49 12.65
C VAL A 672 -20.97 5.45 12.85
N PHE A 673 -21.40 5.74 14.08
CA PHE A 673 -22.80 5.73 14.48
C PHE A 673 -23.17 7.05 15.17
N VAL A 674 -24.21 7.71 14.64
CA VAL A 674 -24.84 8.90 15.22
C VAL A 674 -26.36 8.74 15.15
N GLU A 675 -27.07 9.17 16.18
CA GLU A 675 -28.53 9.29 16.14
C GLU A 675 -28.93 10.73 16.44
N VAL A 676 -29.41 11.43 15.41
CA VAL A 676 -29.83 12.83 15.50
C VAL A 676 -31.32 12.88 15.71
N GLN A 677 -31.75 13.40 16.85
CA GLN A 677 -33.16 13.64 17.16
C GLN A 677 -33.40 15.14 17.40
N ALA A 678 -34.67 15.55 17.32
CA ALA A 678 -35.16 16.79 17.90
C ALA A 678 -36.24 16.41 18.93
N PRO A 679 -36.41 17.14 20.05
CA PRO A 679 -37.40 16.78 21.05
C PRO A 679 -38.82 16.83 20.46
N GLN A 680 -39.54 15.72 20.59
CA GLN A 680 -40.96 15.63 20.24
C GLN A 680 -41.73 15.16 21.48
N VAL A 681 -42.68 15.97 21.91
CA VAL A 681 -43.58 15.67 23.03
C VAL A 681 -45.00 15.66 22.49
N CYS A 682 -45.86 14.81 23.03
CA CYS A 682 -47.29 14.84 22.76
C CYS A 682 -48.09 14.95 24.06
N LEU A 683 -49.35 15.37 23.94
CA LEU A 683 -50.35 15.19 24.98
C LEU A 683 -50.98 13.80 24.81
N ILE A 684 -51.15 13.05 25.91
CA ILE A 684 -51.84 11.75 25.85
C ILE A 684 -53.35 11.95 25.59
N SER A 685 -53.92 13.07 26.04
CA SER A 685 -55.18 13.61 25.51
C SER A 685 -55.03 15.08 25.18
N SER A 686 -55.37 15.45 23.94
CA SER A 686 -55.45 16.83 23.45
C SER A 686 -56.78 17.53 23.78
N HIS A 687 -57.70 16.82 24.45
CA HIS A 687 -58.99 17.34 24.89
C HIS A 687 -59.27 16.95 26.35
N LEU A 688 -59.65 17.94 27.18
CA LEU A 688 -59.94 17.76 28.59
C LEU A 688 -61.38 18.18 28.88
N VAL A 689 -62.21 17.22 29.26
CA VAL A 689 -63.64 17.42 29.56
C VAL A 689 -63.84 17.49 31.06
N PHE A 690 -64.44 18.58 31.53
CA PHE A 690 -64.91 18.74 32.90
C PHE A 690 -66.43 18.44 32.94
N THR A 691 -66.83 17.36 33.64
CA THR A 691 -68.22 16.88 33.67
C THR A 691 -69.13 17.66 34.62
N GLU A 692 -68.55 18.23 35.69
CA GLU A 692 -69.28 18.92 36.76
C GLU A 692 -68.54 20.21 37.13
N ILE A 693 -68.80 21.29 36.39
CA ILE A 693 -68.37 22.64 36.78
C ILE A 693 -69.59 23.35 37.38
N TYR A 694 -69.39 24.04 38.50
CA TYR A 694 -70.37 24.96 39.08
C TYR A 694 -69.80 26.39 39.07
N THR A 695 -70.65 27.39 38.87
CA THR A 695 -70.20 28.80 38.80
C THR A 695 -69.46 29.22 40.06
N GLY A 696 -68.23 29.73 39.89
CA GLY A 696 -67.36 30.20 40.98
C GLY A 696 -66.60 29.09 41.74
N VAL A 697 -66.85 27.81 41.45
CA VAL A 697 -66.20 26.68 42.14
C VAL A 697 -64.95 26.24 41.36
N PRO A 698 -63.77 26.10 42.00
CA PRO A 698 -62.59 25.56 41.35
C PRO A 698 -62.65 24.03 41.25
N VAL A 699 -62.52 23.51 40.03
CA VAL A 699 -62.52 22.08 39.71
C VAL A 699 -61.13 21.66 39.24
N LYS A 700 -60.72 20.45 39.59
CA LYS A 700 -59.42 19.87 39.21
C LYS A 700 -59.58 18.71 38.24
N ALA A 701 -58.76 18.71 37.20
CA ALA A 701 -58.58 17.59 36.28
C ALA A 701 -57.07 17.40 35.99
N THR A 702 -56.68 16.23 35.52
CA THR A 702 -55.28 15.95 35.14
C THR A 702 -55.18 15.47 33.70
N SER A 703 -54.01 15.67 33.11
CA SER A 703 -53.62 15.08 31.83
C SER A 703 -52.11 14.85 31.83
N LYS A 704 -51.58 14.20 30.79
CA LYS A 704 -50.18 13.78 30.70
C LYS A 704 -49.50 14.32 29.45
N LEU A 705 -48.28 14.81 29.64
CA LEU A 705 -47.30 14.97 28.57
C LEU A 705 -46.49 13.67 28.47
N PHE A 706 -46.19 13.24 27.24
CA PHE A 706 -45.31 12.12 26.97
C PHE A 706 -44.22 12.56 25.99
N ASN A 707 -42.96 12.39 26.38
CA ASN A 707 -41.84 12.60 25.48
C ASN A 707 -41.68 11.37 24.57
N GLN A 708 -41.82 11.57 23.26
CA GLN A 708 -41.68 10.49 22.27
C GLN A 708 -40.23 10.20 21.89
N THR A 709 -39.27 10.93 22.49
CA THR A 709 -37.86 10.95 22.08
C THR A 709 -36.92 10.64 23.23
N LEU A 710 -35.67 10.32 22.88
CA LEU A 710 -34.62 10.02 23.85
C LEU A 710 -33.89 11.29 24.35
N LEU A 711 -34.20 12.45 23.79
CA LEU A 711 -33.67 13.75 24.24
C LEU A 711 -34.52 14.33 25.38
N PRO A 712 -33.93 14.98 26.38
CA PRO A 712 -34.69 15.66 27.43
C PRO A 712 -35.38 16.92 26.86
N ALA A 713 -36.70 16.97 26.95
CA ALA A 713 -37.52 18.08 26.43
C ALA A 713 -37.95 19.03 27.56
N LYS A 714 -37.70 20.33 27.42
CA LYS A 714 -38.24 21.33 28.37
C LYS A 714 -39.62 21.80 27.90
N TYR A 715 -40.57 21.89 28.82
CA TYR A 715 -41.94 22.33 28.54
C TYR A 715 -42.34 23.53 29.41
N LEU A 716 -43.16 24.41 28.85
CA LEU A 716 -43.70 25.60 29.50
C LEU A 716 -45.16 25.81 29.08
N TRP A 717 -46.06 25.87 30.05
CA TRP A 717 -47.47 26.17 29.83
C TRP A 717 -47.71 27.66 29.69
N GLY A 718 -48.49 28.02 28.66
CA GLY A 718 -48.91 29.38 28.35
C GLY A 718 -50.15 29.83 29.11
N LYS A 719 -50.79 30.87 28.60
CA LYS A 719 -52.08 31.38 29.09
C LYS A 719 -53.25 30.70 28.36
N LEU A 720 -54.45 30.84 28.91
CA LEU A 720 -55.70 30.43 28.29
C LEU A 720 -55.98 31.28 27.03
N ILE A 721 -56.37 30.61 25.94
CA ILE A 721 -56.66 31.17 24.63
C ILE A 721 -58.10 30.79 24.25
N GLY A 722 -58.85 31.71 23.63
CA GLY A 722 -60.24 31.49 23.19
C GLY A 722 -61.19 32.58 23.68
N ARG A 723 -62.39 32.70 23.08
CA ARG A 723 -63.35 33.77 23.38
C ARG A 723 -63.87 33.72 24.82
N GLN A 724 -63.97 32.52 25.40
CA GLN A 724 -64.48 32.31 26.76
C GLN A 724 -63.39 32.49 27.84
N ALA A 725 -62.13 32.74 27.45
CA ALA A 725 -60.98 32.78 28.37
C ALA A 725 -61.01 33.94 29.39
N ALA A 726 -61.81 34.99 29.15
CA ALA A 726 -62.01 36.07 30.12
C ALA A 726 -63.00 35.68 31.25
N SER A 727 -63.85 34.68 31.03
CA SER A 727 -64.86 34.20 31.99
C SER A 727 -64.36 33.05 32.87
N CYS A 728 -63.14 32.55 32.64
CA CYS A 728 -62.57 31.40 33.33
C CYS A 728 -61.15 31.71 33.83
N SER A 729 -60.87 31.43 35.10
CA SER A 729 -59.49 31.43 35.62
C SER A 729 -58.95 30.01 35.66
N ILE A 730 -57.67 29.86 35.31
CA ILE A 730 -57.00 28.56 35.18
C ILE A 730 -55.57 28.61 35.72
N MET A 731 -55.14 27.54 36.38
CA MET A 731 -53.78 27.34 36.87
C MET A 731 -53.30 25.95 36.49
N VAL A 732 -52.04 25.84 36.06
CA VAL A 732 -51.41 24.56 35.68
C VAL A 732 -50.27 24.24 36.64
N SER A 733 -50.28 23.03 37.20
CA SER A 733 -49.30 22.56 38.18
C SER A 733 -48.70 21.21 37.73
N PRO A 734 -47.38 21.13 37.45
CA PRO A 734 -46.40 22.22 37.37
C PRO A 734 -46.50 23.01 36.06
N ALA A 735 -46.39 24.34 36.13
CA ALA A 735 -46.45 25.22 34.96
C ALA A 735 -45.27 25.09 33.97
N SER A 736 -44.14 24.55 34.41
CA SER A 736 -42.98 24.25 33.55
C SER A 736 -42.15 23.12 34.12
N GLY A 737 -41.32 22.49 33.29
CA GLY A 737 -40.41 21.45 33.75
C GLY A 737 -39.58 20.83 32.63
N ILE A 738 -38.93 19.71 32.94
CA ILE A 738 -38.20 18.87 32.00
C ILE A 738 -38.84 17.48 31.99
N LEU A 739 -39.02 16.93 30.80
CA LEU A 739 -39.36 15.53 30.53
C LEU A 739 -38.08 14.80 30.13
N GLY A 740 -37.75 13.70 30.82
CA GLY A 740 -36.68 12.79 30.46
C GLY A 740 -36.99 11.92 29.24
N PRO A 741 -36.03 11.06 28.83
CA PRO A 741 -36.20 10.11 27.73
C PRO A 741 -37.39 9.19 27.94
N ASN A 742 -38.36 9.18 27.02
CA ASN A 742 -39.61 8.41 27.13
C ASN A 742 -40.40 8.63 28.45
N GLU A 743 -40.27 9.79 29.10
CA GLU A 743 -40.98 10.08 30.35
C GLU A 743 -42.45 10.45 30.07
N GLU A 744 -43.39 9.78 30.76
CA GLU A 744 -44.74 10.31 30.99
C GLU A 744 -44.74 11.20 32.24
N LYS A 745 -45.29 12.41 32.12
CA LYS A 745 -45.39 13.35 33.24
C LYS A 745 -46.79 13.94 33.33
N GLU A 746 -47.44 13.69 34.47
CA GLU A 746 -48.77 14.21 34.76
C GLU A 746 -48.71 15.68 35.18
N PHE A 747 -49.71 16.44 34.77
CA PHE A 747 -49.94 17.82 35.20
C PHE A 747 -51.41 18.00 35.58
N CYS A 748 -51.64 18.78 36.64
CA CYS A 748 -52.98 19.12 37.13
C CYS A 748 -53.38 20.51 36.63
N ILE A 749 -54.62 20.63 36.18
CA ILE A 749 -55.29 21.87 35.84
C ILE A 749 -56.35 22.14 36.91
N GLU A 750 -56.27 23.30 37.54
CA GLU A 750 -57.30 23.86 38.42
C GLU A 750 -58.00 25.00 37.66
N MET A 751 -59.31 24.88 37.45
CA MET A 751 -60.11 25.82 36.66
C MET A 751 -61.40 26.19 37.38
N SER A 752 -61.77 27.47 37.35
CA SER A 752 -63.07 27.97 37.81
C SER A 752 -63.70 28.88 36.75
N ALA A 753 -65.00 28.71 36.51
CA ALA A 753 -65.75 29.49 35.53
C ALA A 753 -66.78 30.41 36.21
N ASN A 754 -66.88 31.64 35.74
CA ASN A 754 -67.71 32.71 36.35
C ASN A 754 -69.05 32.93 35.62
N THR A 755 -69.34 32.13 34.58
CA THR A 755 -70.55 32.24 33.75
C THR A 755 -71.16 30.87 33.51
N VAL A 756 -72.48 30.74 33.71
CA VAL A 756 -73.27 29.54 33.38
C VAL A 756 -73.23 29.27 31.88
N GLY A 757 -73.21 28.00 31.47
CA GLY A 757 -73.29 27.56 30.08
C GLY A 757 -72.16 26.63 29.64
N GLU A 758 -72.12 26.33 28.36
CA GLU A 758 -71.21 25.35 27.77
C GLU A 758 -69.87 25.98 27.36
N LEU A 759 -68.76 25.40 27.82
CA LEU A 759 -67.40 25.78 27.43
C LEU A 759 -66.98 24.99 26.19
N LYS A 760 -66.66 25.70 25.11
CA LYS A 760 -66.29 25.14 23.80
C LYS A 760 -65.09 25.82 23.15
N ASP A 761 -64.82 27.08 23.46
CA ASP A 761 -63.74 27.87 22.87
C ASP A 761 -62.72 28.27 23.95
N LEU A 762 -62.02 27.25 24.47
CA LEU A 762 -60.93 27.33 25.44
C LEU A 762 -59.78 26.38 25.05
N MET A 763 -58.56 26.90 24.98
CA MET A 763 -57.34 26.13 24.72
C MET A 763 -56.19 26.63 25.60
N LEU A 764 -55.38 25.71 26.12
CA LEU A 764 -54.06 26.00 26.68
C LEU A 764 -52.99 25.63 25.66
N SER A 765 -52.03 26.53 25.43
CA SER A 765 -50.80 26.20 24.69
C SER A 765 -49.70 25.73 25.64
N CYS A 766 -48.89 24.78 25.18
CA CYS A 766 -47.66 24.34 25.83
C CYS A 766 -46.51 24.42 24.81
N SER A 767 -45.57 25.34 25.04
CA SER A 767 -44.36 25.46 24.22
C SER A 767 -43.31 24.47 24.70
N ILE A 768 -42.81 23.66 23.79
CA ILE A 768 -41.68 22.75 24.02
C ILE A 768 -40.43 23.37 23.39
N GLU A 769 -39.31 23.36 24.11
CA GLU A 769 -38.05 23.89 23.60
C GLU A 769 -37.59 23.09 22.36
N ASP A 770 -37.14 23.79 21.32
CA ASP A 770 -36.75 23.25 20.00
C ASP A 770 -37.85 22.57 19.16
N MET A 771 -39.09 22.48 19.63
CA MET A 771 -40.23 22.00 18.84
C MET A 771 -40.87 23.17 18.08
N ALA A 772 -41.02 23.04 16.76
CA ALA A 772 -41.47 24.14 15.90
C ALA A 772 -42.95 24.56 16.12
N GLU A 773 -43.79 23.62 16.52
CA GLU A 773 -45.22 23.86 16.80
C GLU A 773 -45.52 23.59 18.28
N PRO A 774 -46.20 24.51 19.00
CA PRO A 774 -46.62 24.28 20.37
C PRO A 774 -47.79 23.30 20.44
N LEU A 775 -47.86 22.54 21.53
CA LEU A 775 -48.98 21.64 21.79
C LEU A 775 -50.21 22.44 22.26
N PHE A 776 -51.40 22.06 21.81
CA PHE A 776 -52.66 22.66 22.24
C PHE A 776 -53.52 21.63 22.99
N LEU A 777 -53.92 21.97 24.21
CA LEU A 777 -54.90 21.25 25.00
C LEU A 777 -56.22 22.01 24.95
N SER A 778 -57.20 21.44 24.24
CA SER A 778 -58.57 21.96 24.21
C SER A 778 -59.32 21.60 25.49
N ILE A 779 -60.15 22.51 25.99
CA ILE A 779 -60.90 22.36 27.24
C ILE A 779 -62.39 22.56 26.96
N SER A 780 -63.23 21.66 27.47
CA SER A 780 -64.69 21.77 27.42
C SER A 780 -65.35 21.30 28.71
N GLY A 781 -66.63 21.64 28.87
CA GLY A 781 -67.44 21.26 30.02
C GLY A 781 -68.71 22.11 30.13
N GLU A 782 -69.64 21.67 30.97
CA GLU A 782 -70.89 22.40 31.25
C GLU A 782 -70.79 23.08 32.61
N VAL A 783 -70.96 24.41 32.64
CA VAL A 783 -70.99 25.21 33.87
C VAL A 783 -72.42 25.38 34.34
N LYS A 784 -72.76 24.71 35.45
CA LYS A 784 -74.09 24.67 36.04
C LYS A 784 -74.26 25.77 37.09
N GLY A 785 -75.47 26.33 37.15
CA GLY A 785 -75.88 27.29 38.19
C GLY A 785 -76.45 26.61 39.43
N LEU A 786 -76.87 27.42 40.41
CA LEU A 786 -77.58 26.97 41.60
C LEU A 786 -78.98 26.45 41.22
N HIS A 787 -79.38 25.32 41.81
CA HIS A 787 -80.71 24.73 41.66
C HIS A 787 -81.09 23.99 42.95
N VAL A 788 -82.36 24.06 43.35
CA VAL A 788 -82.88 23.46 44.59
C VAL A 788 -84.23 22.80 44.31
N THR A 789 -84.42 21.57 44.79
CA THR A 789 -85.69 20.85 44.74
C THR A 789 -86.39 20.83 46.09
N TYR A 790 -87.71 20.70 46.06
CA TYR A 790 -88.59 20.70 47.22
C TYR A 790 -89.42 19.40 47.21
N SER A 791 -89.65 18.77 48.36
CA SER A 791 -90.50 17.58 48.48
C SER A 791 -91.17 17.46 49.85
N VAL A 792 -92.33 16.82 49.91
CA VAL A 792 -93.10 16.57 51.15
C VAL A 792 -93.12 15.07 51.44
N PRO A 793 -92.71 14.60 52.63
CA PRO A 793 -92.80 13.18 52.99
C PRO A 793 -94.25 12.69 53.00
N SER A 794 -94.55 11.63 52.25
CA SER A 794 -95.88 11.03 52.19
C SER A 794 -96.17 10.25 53.48
N GLY A 795 -96.87 10.88 54.43
CA GLY A 795 -97.18 10.34 55.75
C GLY A 795 -98.29 9.28 55.78
N SER A 796 -98.09 8.15 55.08
CA SER A 796 -99.00 6.98 55.12
C SER A 796 -98.23 5.72 55.54
N GLY A 797 -98.28 5.37 56.82
CA GLY A 797 -97.49 4.29 57.39
C GLY A 797 -98.01 2.88 57.10
N VAL A 798 -97.70 2.35 55.91
CA VAL A 798 -97.61 0.91 55.63
C VAL A 798 -96.41 0.70 54.69
N ASP A 799 -95.31 0.19 55.21
CA ASP A 799 -94.15 -0.17 54.38
C ASP A 799 -94.42 -1.49 53.66
N SER A 800 -94.51 -1.43 52.33
CA SER A 800 -94.46 -2.58 51.43
C SER A 800 -93.67 -2.22 50.18
N ASP A 801 -92.41 -2.64 50.13
CA ASP A 801 -91.49 -2.36 49.03
C ASP A 801 -91.91 -3.07 47.73
N GLU A 802 -92.55 -2.34 46.80
CA GLU A 802 -92.46 -2.63 45.37
C GLU A 802 -92.13 -1.33 44.61
N GLU A 803 -91.21 -1.45 43.65
CA GLU A 803 -90.58 -0.30 43.00
C GLU A 803 -91.41 0.29 41.85
N GLN A 804 -91.35 1.63 41.75
CA GLN A 804 -91.37 2.41 40.51
C GLN A 804 -92.50 2.15 39.49
N THR A 805 -93.40 3.12 39.40
CA THR A 805 -93.74 3.68 38.07
C THR A 805 -94.01 5.18 38.20
N ALA A 806 -93.73 5.94 37.14
CA ALA A 806 -93.81 7.40 37.16
C ALA A 806 -95.25 7.88 37.35
N GLN A 807 -95.60 8.26 38.57
CA GLN A 807 -96.77 9.09 38.84
C GLN A 807 -96.47 10.52 38.38
N SER A 808 -97.51 11.25 38.00
CA SER A 808 -97.45 12.70 37.73
C SER A 808 -96.82 13.44 38.92
N PRO A 809 -96.22 14.63 38.70
CA PRO A 809 -95.72 15.45 39.80
C PRO A 809 -96.87 15.77 40.76
N ARG A 810 -96.95 15.04 41.88
CA ARG A 810 -97.95 15.25 42.92
C ARG A 810 -97.83 16.71 43.36
N GLU A 811 -98.96 17.41 43.35
CA GLU A 811 -98.97 18.84 43.64
C GLU A 811 -98.39 19.09 45.04
N LEU A 812 -97.57 20.13 45.14
CA LEU A 812 -96.67 20.34 46.28
C LEU A 812 -97.45 21.04 47.40
N LEU A 813 -98.35 20.26 48.03
CA LEU A 813 -99.37 20.70 48.98
C LEU A 813 -99.04 20.21 50.40
N LEU A 814 -99.16 21.10 51.37
CA LEU A 814 -98.97 20.82 52.80
C LEU A 814 -100.33 20.72 53.50
N ASP A 815 -100.96 19.55 53.39
CA ASP A 815 -102.26 19.28 54.01
C ASP A 815 -102.14 18.88 55.49
N PHE A 816 -102.64 19.71 56.41
CA PHE A 816 -102.67 19.45 57.85
C PHE A 816 -103.92 18.67 58.31
N GLY A 817 -104.89 18.41 57.42
CA GLY A 817 -106.03 17.51 57.63
C GLY A 817 -107.38 18.23 57.73
N SER A 818 -108.44 17.47 57.42
CA SER A 818 -109.84 17.93 57.35
C SER A 818 -110.67 17.72 58.63
N GLU A 819 -110.08 17.09 59.65
CA GLU A 819 -110.73 16.71 60.92
C GLU A 819 -109.87 17.13 62.14
N VAL A 820 -109.22 18.30 62.08
CA VAL A 820 -108.36 18.76 63.18
C VAL A 820 -109.21 19.17 64.39
N ALA A 821 -108.93 18.61 65.55
CA ALA A 821 -109.66 18.94 66.77
C ALA A 821 -109.32 20.36 67.26
N PHE A 822 -110.33 21.05 67.78
CA PHE A 822 -110.20 22.36 68.42
C PHE A 822 -109.13 22.34 69.54
N LYS A 823 -108.14 23.23 69.42
CA LYS A 823 -106.92 23.37 70.25
C LYS A 823 -105.88 22.25 70.15
N ASP A 824 -105.99 21.34 69.18
CA ASP A 824 -104.92 20.38 68.87
C ASP A 824 -103.86 20.98 67.92
N VAL A 825 -102.71 20.30 67.77
CA VAL A 825 -101.52 20.81 67.04
C VAL A 825 -101.00 19.76 66.06
N VAL A 826 -101.18 20.01 64.76
CA VAL A 826 -100.72 19.11 63.69
C VAL A 826 -99.36 19.54 63.17
N LYS A 827 -98.52 18.57 62.79
CA LYS A 827 -97.19 18.79 62.22
C LYS A 827 -97.04 18.16 60.84
N ARG A 828 -96.32 18.85 59.97
CA ARG A 828 -95.85 18.40 58.65
C ARG A 828 -94.37 18.71 58.46
N GLN A 829 -93.77 18.12 57.44
CA GLN A 829 -92.38 18.32 57.08
C GLN A 829 -92.25 18.70 55.60
N LEU A 830 -91.29 19.57 55.31
CA LEU A 830 -90.86 19.93 53.96
C LEU A 830 -89.36 19.65 53.86
N ILE A 831 -88.92 19.07 52.75
CA ILE A 831 -87.52 18.78 52.49
C ILE A 831 -87.03 19.69 51.35
N LEU A 832 -85.96 20.44 51.61
CA LEU A 832 -85.20 21.19 50.61
C LEU A 832 -83.95 20.37 50.27
N THR A 833 -83.67 20.17 48.98
CA THR A 833 -82.46 19.47 48.53
C THR A 833 -81.70 20.34 47.52
N ASN A 834 -80.41 20.58 47.77
CA ASN A 834 -79.50 21.28 46.87
C ASN A 834 -78.62 20.28 46.11
N PRO A 835 -78.99 19.81 44.92
CA PRO A 835 -78.16 18.92 44.09
C PRO A 835 -76.95 19.62 43.44
N THR A 836 -76.48 20.77 43.93
CA THR A 836 -75.40 21.54 43.30
C THR A 836 -74.22 21.78 44.24
N GLY A 837 -73.05 22.05 43.65
CA GLY A 837 -71.83 22.41 44.37
C GLY A 837 -71.81 23.83 44.96
N ILE A 838 -72.94 24.54 44.99
CA ILE A 838 -73.05 25.94 45.38
C ILE A 838 -73.87 26.04 46.67
N SER A 839 -73.27 26.52 47.77
CA SER A 839 -73.96 26.81 49.03
C SER A 839 -74.80 28.08 48.91
N ALA A 840 -76.04 28.09 49.42
CA ALA A 840 -76.96 29.24 49.28
C ALA A 840 -77.76 29.52 50.57
N PRO A 841 -77.99 30.79 50.95
CA PRO A 841 -78.87 31.14 52.07
C PRO A 841 -80.35 30.88 51.73
N PHE A 842 -81.17 30.51 52.70
CA PHE A 842 -82.60 30.28 52.51
C PHE A 842 -83.47 30.94 53.59
N THR A 843 -84.72 31.25 53.23
CA THR A 843 -85.76 31.82 54.12
C THR A 843 -87.14 31.25 53.77
N LEU A 844 -87.96 30.95 54.78
CA LEU A 844 -89.35 30.50 54.65
C LEU A 844 -90.28 31.25 55.59
N GLU A 845 -91.43 31.66 55.08
CA GLU A 845 -92.50 32.32 55.85
C GLU A 845 -93.88 31.95 55.30
N ALA A 846 -94.91 31.95 56.16
CA ALA A 846 -96.30 31.77 55.75
C ALA A 846 -96.95 33.13 55.46
N GLU A 847 -97.70 33.23 54.37
CA GLU A 847 -98.18 34.50 53.81
C GLU A 847 -99.17 35.22 54.74
N TYR A 848 -100.21 34.54 55.24
CA TYR A 848 -101.23 35.15 56.10
C TYR A 848 -101.17 34.72 57.57
N PHE A 849 -101.02 33.43 57.88
CA PHE A 849 -101.07 32.88 59.24
C PHE A 849 -99.68 32.67 59.86
N SER A 850 -98.67 33.45 59.45
CA SER A 850 -97.31 33.43 60.01
C SER A 850 -97.26 33.57 61.54
N ALA A 851 -96.68 32.58 62.22
CA ALA A 851 -96.45 32.64 63.66
C ALA A 851 -95.07 33.27 63.98
N CYS A 852 -95.05 34.58 64.20
CA CYS A 852 -93.83 35.31 64.58
C CYS A 852 -93.68 35.38 66.10
N LEU A 853 -92.81 34.55 66.68
CA LEU A 853 -92.28 34.80 68.03
C LEU A 853 -91.19 35.86 67.94
N LEU A 854 -91.29 36.93 68.73
CA LEU A 854 -90.16 37.83 68.95
C LEU A 854 -89.01 37.03 69.59
N PRO A 855 -87.77 37.11 69.07
CA PRO A 855 -86.65 36.38 69.66
C PRO A 855 -86.43 36.89 71.09
N PRO A 856 -86.36 36.01 72.10
CA PRO A 856 -86.18 36.44 73.48
C PRO A 856 -84.79 37.07 73.64
N GLU A 857 -84.74 38.29 74.18
CA GLU A 857 -83.49 38.89 74.62
C GLU A 857 -82.81 38.00 75.68
N GLN A 858 -81.48 38.10 75.77
CA GLN A 858 -80.60 37.07 76.35
C GLN A 858 -80.82 36.87 77.87
N GLY A 859 -81.78 36.01 78.23
CA GLY A 859 -82.30 35.85 79.59
C GLY A 859 -82.53 34.40 80.03
N ALA A 860 -81.47 33.58 80.02
CA ALA A 860 -81.35 32.28 80.69
C ALA A 860 -82.47 31.23 80.49
N CYS A 861 -82.25 30.28 79.57
CA CYS A 861 -83.05 29.05 79.48
C CYS A 861 -82.98 28.21 80.78
N PRO A 862 -84.11 27.90 81.45
CA PRO A 862 -84.12 26.95 82.55
C PRO A 862 -84.07 25.52 82.01
N TYR A 863 -82.86 24.96 81.85
CA TYR A 863 -82.70 23.54 81.51
C TYR A 863 -83.38 22.66 82.57
N LEU A 864 -84.15 21.66 82.10
CA LEU A 864 -84.99 20.81 82.93
C LEU A 864 -84.19 19.96 83.93
N LEU A 865 -84.06 20.46 85.16
CA LEU A 865 -83.71 19.65 86.33
C LEU A 865 -84.79 18.58 86.56
N LYS A 866 -84.52 17.35 86.13
CA LYS A 866 -85.40 16.18 86.28
C LYS A 866 -85.70 15.88 87.75
N ARG A 867 -86.78 16.46 88.30
CA ARG A 867 -87.44 16.00 89.54
C ARG A 867 -88.76 15.33 89.19
N ARG A 868 -88.91 14.05 89.54
CA ARG A 868 -90.17 13.30 89.38
C ARG A 868 -91.17 13.78 90.44
N GLY A 869 -92.35 14.23 90.02
CA GLY A 869 -93.48 14.53 90.90
C GLY A 869 -94.68 15.09 90.12
N PRO A 870 -95.93 14.96 90.60
CA PRO A 870 -97.13 15.29 89.80
C PRO A 870 -97.23 16.76 89.35
N VAL A 871 -96.51 17.67 90.02
CA VAL A 871 -96.55 19.12 89.76
C VAL A 871 -95.99 19.49 88.37
N THR A 872 -95.10 18.68 87.79
CA THR A 872 -94.48 19.00 86.49
C THR A 872 -95.46 18.94 85.32
N GLU A 873 -96.51 18.13 85.40
CA GLU A 873 -97.46 18.01 84.28
C GLU A 873 -98.34 19.25 84.14
N HIS A 874 -98.82 19.81 85.25
CA HIS A 874 -99.59 21.05 85.24
C HIS A 874 -98.74 22.24 84.75
N ALA A 875 -97.46 22.29 85.16
CA ALA A 875 -96.50 23.28 84.65
C ALA A 875 -96.22 23.10 83.14
N ALA A 876 -96.08 21.87 82.65
CA ALA A 876 -95.84 21.59 81.23
C ALA A 876 -97.09 21.86 80.36
N ARG A 877 -98.29 21.53 80.84
CA ARG A 877 -99.57 21.88 80.20
C ARG A 877 -99.74 23.41 80.15
N LYS A 878 -99.42 24.12 81.24
CA LYS A 878 -99.43 25.59 81.28
C LYS A 878 -98.43 26.19 80.28
N ALA A 879 -97.17 25.77 80.30
CA ALA A 879 -96.15 26.26 79.37
C ALA A 879 -96.49 25.98 77.89
N LYS A 880 -97.06 24.81 77.57
CA LYS A 880 -97.60 24.53 76.23
C LYS A 880 -98.75 25.48 75.86
N SER A 881 -99.67 25.75 76.79
CA SER A 881 -100.79 26.67 76.57
C SER A 881 -100.33 28.12 76.39
N GLU A 882 -99.31 28.56 77.14
CA GLU A 882 -98.70 29.89 77.02
C GLU A 882 -97.96 30.03 75.68
N PHE A 883 -97.25 28.99 75.24
CA PHE A 883 -96.59 28.96 73.93
C PHE A 883 -97.61 28.97 72.77
N ALA A 884 -98.65 28.14 72.82
CA ALA A 884 -99.71 28.14 71.82
C ALA A 884 -100.46 29.49 71.77
N ALA A 885 -100.74 30.11 72.92
CA ALA A 885 -101.35 31.44 72.99
C ALA A 885 -100.43 32.54 72.44
N ALA A 886 -99.11 32.42 72.59
CA ALA A 886 -98.15 33.35 71.98
C ALA A 886 -98.14 33.25 70.44
N LEU A 887 -98.21 32.04 69.88
CA LEU A 887 -98.31 31.83 68.42
C LEU A 887 -99.65 32.33 67.85
N LEU A 888 -100.75 32.09 68.56
CA LEU A 888 -102.11 32.52 68.17
C LEU A 888 -102.45 33.97 68.58
N SER A 889 -101.49 34.72 69.14
CA SER A 889 -101.69 36.09 69.65
C SER A 889 -102.14 37.11 68.61
N LYS A 890 -101.97 36.80 67.32
CA LYS A 890 -102.50 37.60 66.19
C LYS A 890 -104.04 37.55 66.08
N GLY A 891 -104.74 36.70 66.85
CA GLY A 891 -106.22 36.64 66.87
C GLY A 891 -106.88 35.93 65.67
N LYS A 892 -106.10 35.44 64.70
CA LYS A 892 -106.58 34.90 63.41
C LYS A 892 -107.23 33.51 63.45
N GLY A 893 -107.51 32.92 64.60
CA GLY A 893 -108.05 31.56 64.72
C GLY A 893 -107.06 30.41 64.46
N ALA A 894 -106.09 30.61 63.55
CA ALA A 894 -105.00 29.67 63.24
C ALA A 894 -103.62 30.36 63.17
N ALA A 895 -102.54 29.56 63.26
CA ALA A 895 -101.17 30.01 63.06
C ALA A 895 -100.24 28.86 62.61
N PHE A 896 -99.41 29.09 61.58
CA PHE A 896 -98.35 28.18 61.13
C PHE A 896 -96.97 28.63 61.62
N TYR A 897 -96.27 27.74 62.32
CA TYR A 897 -94.93 27.96 62.87
C TYR A 897 -93.90 27.06 62.16
N ILE A 898 -92.87 27.66 61.57
CA ILE A 898 -91.86 26.99 60.73
C ILE A 898 -90.51 26.94 61.44
N GLN A 899 -89.87 25.76 61.48
CA GLN A 899 -88.58 25.56 62.13
C GLN A 899 -87.68 24.57 61.35
N PRO A 900 -86.48 24.98 60.88
CA PRO A 900 -85.95 26.35 60.84
C PRO A 900 -86.61 27.19 59.74
N SER A 901 -86.93 28.46 60.03
CA SER A 901 -87.42 29.42 59.03
C SER A 901 -86.31 30.09 58.21
N THR A 902 -85.05 30.04 58.64
CA THR A 902 -83.91 30.62 57.92
C THR A 902 -82.64 29.81 58.12
N GLY A 903 -81.70 29.85 57.16
CA GLY A 903 -80.38 29.24 57.32
C GLY A 903 -79.53 29.29 56.05
N THR A 904 -78.54 28.42 55.96
CA THR A 904 -77.75 28.15 54.74
C THR A 904 -77.96 26.69 54.35
N LEU A 905 -78.18 26.46 53.06
CA LEU A 905 -78.29 25.15 52.44
C LEU A 905 -76.96 24.89 51.72
N GLU A 906 -76.15 23.99 52.29
CA GLU A 906 -74.80 23.67 51.82
C GLU A 906 -74.82 22.93 50.49
N ALA A 907 -73.65 22.85 49.84
CA ALA A 907 -73.46 22.06 48.63
C ALA A 907 -73.85 20.59 48.84
N PHE A 908 -74.63 20.02 47.91
CA PHE A 908 -75.14 18.65 47.97
C PHE A 908 -75.98 18.29 49.23
N GLN A 909 -76.46 19.29 49.98
CA GLN A 909 -77.21 19.08 51.22
C GLN A 909 -78.70 18.81 51.00
N GLN A 910 -79.24 17.89 51.79
CA GLN A 910 -80.68 17.72 52.03
C GLN A 910 -81.03 18.21 53.44
N LEU A 911 -82.09 19.01 53.57
CA LEU A 911 -82.51 19.66 54.82
C LEU A 911 -84.03 19.50 55.03
N THR A 912 -84.41 18.95 56.18
CA THR A 912 -85.81 18.81 56.60
C THR A 912 -86.22 19.98 57.49
N ILE A 913 -87.40 20.54 57.23
CA ILE A 913 -88.00 21.67 57.91
C ILE A 913 -89.36 21.23 58.48
N GLU A 914 -89.59 21.46 59.76
CA GLU A 914 -90.85 21.12 60.43
C GLU A 914 -91.78 22.33 60.42
N ILE A 915 -93.06 22.10 60.12
CA ILE A 915 -94.12 23.12 60.13
C ILE A 915 -95.23 22.62 61.06
N ALA A 916 -95.62 23.44 62.02
CA ALA A 916 -96.63 23.12 63.02
C ALA A 916 -97.82 24.09 62.94
N ALA A 917 -99.02 23.56 62.76
CA ALA A 917 -100.27 24.30 62.72
C ALA A 917 -100.94 24.29 64.11
N TYR A 918 -101.32 25.47 64.60
CA TYR A 918 -102.04 25.69 65.85
C TYR A 918 -103.40 26.31 65.55
N ASN A 919 -104.41 26.02 66.37
CA ASN A 919 -105.74 26.64 66.25
C ASN A 919 -106.39 26.99 67.62
N ASN A 920 -107.30 27.96 67.62
CA ASN A 920 -108.21 28.28 68.72
C ASN A 920 -109.62 28.71 68.24
N MET A 921 -109.97 28.36 67.00
CA MET A 921 -111.26 28.66 66.37
C MET A 921 -111.60 27.54 65.36
N TRP A 922 -112.88 27.21 65.18
CA TRP A 922 -113.32 26.24 64.16
C TRP A 922 -113.45 26.93 62.80
N GLY A 923 -113.26 26.19 61.71
CA GLY A 923 -113.30 26.73 60.35
C GLY A 923 -112.34 26.04 59.39
N GLU A 924 -112.31 26.54 58.15
CA GLU A 924 -111.43 26.10 57.07
C GLU A 924 -110.36 27.18 56.84
N TYR A 925 -109.10 26.77 56.68
CA TYR A 925 -107.94 27.66 56.61
C TYR A 925 -107.04 27.27 55.44
N GLU A 926 -106.68 28.25 54.62
CA GLU A 926 -105.78 28.14 53.47
C GLU A 926 -104.68 29.22 53.55
N ASP A 927 -103.45 28.90 53.15
CA ASP A 927 -102.30 29.81 53.19
C ASP A 927 -101.19 29.37 52.21
N ASN A 928 -100.22 30.24 51.91
CA ASN A 928 -99.03 29.88 51.14
C ASN A 928 -97.77 29.93 52.00
N LEU A 929 -96.91 28.93 51.86
CA LEU A 929 -95.54 28.97 52.37
C LEU A 929 -94.60 29.50 51.27
N VAL A 930 -94.04 30.69 51.49
CA VAL A 930 -93.09 31.36 50.61
C VAL A 930 -91.69 30.82 50.88
N CYS A 931 -91.08 30.13 49.92
CA CYS A 931 -89.72 29.59 50.03
C CYS A 931 -88.76 30.36 49.12
N LYS A 932 -87.72 31.00 49.68
CA LYS A 932 -86.68 31.70 48.91
C LYS A 932 -85.31 31.10 49.21
N VAL A 933 -84.50 30.87 48.17
CA VAL A 933 -83.13 30.34 48.29
C VAL A 933 -82.17 31.09 47.36
N GLY A 934 -81.17 31.77 47.93
CA GLY A 934 -80.25 32.65 47.20
C GLY A 934 -80.98 33.70 46.36
N ASP A 935 -80.54 33.85 45.12
CA ASP A 935 -81.15 34.71 44.10
C ASP A 935 -82.19 33.99 43.23
N LEU A 936 -82.61 32.77 43.59
CA LEU A 936 -83.70 32.07 42.91
C LEU A 936 -85.04 32.77 43.17
N GLN A 937 -85.95 32.68 42.20
CA GLN A 937 -87.31 33.19 42.35
C GLN A 937 -88.03 32.46 43.51
N PRO A 938 -88.78 33.17 44.38
CA PRO A 938 -89.51 32.55 45.47
C PRO A 938 -90.51 31.49 44.98
N LYS A 939 -90.50 30.32 45.61
CA LYS A 939 -91.43 29.22 45.33
C LYS A 939 -92.55 29.22 46.38
N LEU A 940 -93.78 29.36 45.92
CA LEU A 940 -94.98 29.18 46.75
C LEU A 940 -95.34 27.69 46.87
N ILE A 941 -95.79 27.30 48.06
CA ILE A 941 -96.22 25.95 48.44
C ILE A 941 -97.53 26.09 49.25
N PRO A 942 -98.71 25.71 48.73
CA PRO A 942 -99.98 25.86 49.44
C PRO A 942 -100.07 24.99 50.71
N MET A 943 -100.83 25.47 51.69
CA MET A 943 -101.12 24.86 52.99
C MET A 943 -102.63 24.87 53.23
N GLN A 944 -103.20 23.78 53.77
CA GLN A 944 -104.63 23.68 54.08
C GLN A 944 -104.91 22.99 55.43
N MET A 945 -105.96 23.40 56.15
CA MET A 945 -106.39 22.84 57.44
C MET A 945 -107.88 23.08 57.70
N THR A 946 -108.63 22.06 58.13
CA THR A 946 -110.01 22.23 58.65
C THR A 946 -110.09 21.85 60.13
N VAL A 947 -110.64 22.75 60.95
CA VAL A 947 -110.75 22.61 62.41
C VAL A 947 -112.21 22.47 62.83
N LYS A 948 -112.50 21.48 63.68
CA LYS A 948 -113.86 21.19 64.18
C LYS A 948 -113.92 21.06 65.70
N GLY A 949 -115.09 21.42 66.26
CA GLY A 949 -115.43 21.34 67.68
C GLY A 949 -116.34 22.48 68.12
N CYS A 950 -117.09 22.29 69.21
CA CYS A 950 -117.87 23.37 69.83
C CYS A 950 -117.00 24.10 70.88
N PRO A 951 -116.83 25.43 70.80
CA PRO A 951 -116.05 26.17 71.78
C PRO A 951 -116.88 26.79 72.91
N ILE A 952 -118.19 26.99 72.73
CA ILE A 952 -119.06 27.61 73.73
C ILE A 952 -119.37 26.60 74.84
N PHE A 953 -119.32 27.06 76.09
CA PHE A 953 -119.66 26.25 77.26
C PHE A 953 -120.43 27.06 78.32
N LEU A 954 -121.23 26.37 79.13
CA LEU A 954 -121.94 27.01 80.25
C LEU A 954 -121.00 27.19 81.46
N GLN A 955 -121.11 28.33 82.13
CA GLN A 955 -120.34 28.62 83.34
C GLN A 955 -120.58 27.60 84.48
N VAL A 956 -121.72 26.92 84.47
CA VAL A 956 -122.13 25.96 85.52
C VAL A 956 -121.45 24.59 85.38
N THR A 957 -121.19 24.15 84.15
CA THR A 957 -120.48 22.88 83.87
C THR A 957 -118.99 23.09 83.58
N GLY A 958 -118.60 24.28 83.12
CA GLY A 958 -117.29 24.51 82.52
C GLY A 958 -117.16 23.85 81.14
N PRO A 959 -115.96 23.82 80.55
CA PRO A 959 -115.68 23.14 79.28
C PRO A 959 -115.66 21.61 79.47
N GLN A 960 -116.84 21.03 79.66
CA GLN A 960 -117.13 19.60 79.70
C GLN A 960 -117.82 19.18 78.39
N PRO A 961 -117.62 17.94 77.90
CA PRO A 961 -118.24 17.45 76.67
C PRO A 961 -119.69 16.94 76.85
N GLU A 962 -120.19 16.86 78.09
CA GLU A 962 -121.54 16.33 78.39
C GLU A 962 -122.63 17.42 78.30
N PRO A 963 -123.83 17.12 77.76
CA PRO A 963 -124.89 18.11 77.60
C PRO A 963 -125.47 18.56 78.95
N PRO A 964 -125.63 19.88 79.20
CA PRO A 964 -126.04 20.41 80.50
C PRO A 964 -127.56 20.32 80.73
N ILE A 965 -127.96 19.77 81.89
CA ILE A 965 -129.37 19.59 82.28
C ILE A 965 -129.83 20.66 83.27
N ILE A 966 -130.97 21.31 83.01
CA ILE A 966 -131.54 22.38 83.83
C ILE A 966 -132.84 21.89 84.47
N ARG A 967 -133.04 22.13 85.78
CA ARG A 967 -134.21 21.60 86.54
C ARG A 967 -135.04 22.71 87.19
N PHE A 968 -136.34 22.70 86.90
CA PHE A 968 -137.34 23.64 87.43
C PHE A 968 -138.11 23.10 88.66
N GLY A 969 -138.21 21.77 88.81
CA GLY A 969 -138.88 21.12 89.95
C GLY A 969 -140.41 21.15 89.86
N THR A 970 -141.08 20.42 90.75
CA THR A 970 -142.55 20.35 90.80
C THR A 970 -143.17 21.73 91.08
N GLN A 971 -144.18 22.11 90.30
CA GLN A 971 -144.92 23.36 90.45
C GLN A 971 -146.43 23.07 90.55
N VAL A 972 -147.19 24.02 91.10
CA VAL A 972 -148.65 23.88 91.25
C VAL A 972 -149.33 24.21 89.92
N SER A 973 -150.34 23.42 89.54
CA SER A 973 -151.24 23.67 88.38
C SER A 973 -151.75 25.11 88.38
N ALA A 974 -151.76 25.76 87.21
CA ALA A 974 -152.11 27.18 87.02
C ALA A 974 -151.27 28.21 87.85
N GLY A 975 -150.09 27.81 88.33
CA GLY A 975 -149.18 28.70 89.06
C GLY A 975 -148.50 29.77 88.20
N SER A 976 -147.88 30.76 88.84
CA SER A 976 -147.07 31.78 88.16
C SER A 976 -145.79 31.21 87.55
N PRO A 977 -145.33 31.67 86.37
CA PRO A 977 -144.10 31.18 85.75
C PRO A 977 -142.84 31.31 86.61
N VAL A 978 -141.93 30.33 86.49
CA VAL A 978 -140.64 30.27 87.20
C VAL A 978 -139.48 30.51 86.25
N LEU A 979 -138.58 31.44 86.59
CA LEU A 979 -137.45 31.86 85.75
C LEU A 979 -136.11 31.33 86.29
N ARG A 980 -135.20 30.93 85.38
CA ARG A 980 -133.79 30.59 85.65
C ARG A 980 -132.88 31.40 84.73
N ARG A 981 -131.72 31.86 85.24
CA ARG A 981 -130.66 32.52 84.45
C ARG A 981 -129.51 31.54 84.20
N VAL A 982 -128.93 31.59 83.00
CA VAL A 982 -127.85 30.73 82.52
C VAL A 982 -126.81 31.59 81.81
N GLN A 983 -125.52 31.38 82.08
CA GLN A 983 -124.41 32.14 81.48
C GLN A 983 -123.63 31.27 80.48
N LEU A 984 -123.55 31.76 79.24
CA LEU A 984 -122.78 31.20 78.13
C LEU A 984 -121.41 31.90 78.05
N ASN A 985 -120.31 31.16 77.88
CA ASN A 985 -118.97 31.71 77.67
C ASN A 985 -118.44 31.38 76.28
N ASN A 986 -117.76 32.34 75.65
CA ASN A 986 -117.06 32.18 74.38
C ASN A 986 -115.54 32.36 74.57
N PRO A 987 -114.72 31.30 74.41
CA PRO A 987 -113.26 31.36 74.57
C PRO A 987 -112.48 31.57 73.25
N THR A 988 -113.15 31.88 72.13
CA THR A 988 -112.53 32.15 70.82
C THR A 988 -112.30 33.66 70.62
N PRO A 989 -111.54 34.09 69.59
CA PRO A 989 -111.26 35.50 69.36
C PRO A 989 -112.39 36.26 68.63
N PHE A 990 -113.46 35.59 68.19
CA PHE A 990 -114.55 36.18 67.41
C PHE A 990 -115.89 36.07 68.15
N ASP A 991 -116.77 37.04 67.92
CA ASP A 991 -118.15 37.02 68.40
C ASP A 991 -118.92 35.89 67.70
N ILE A 992 -119.71 35.13 68.47
CA ILE A 992 -120.49 34.00 67.96
C ILE A 992 -121.96 34.28 68.19
N ARG A 993 -122.79 34.23 67.14
CA ARG A 993 -124.25 34.26 67.30
C ARG A 993 -124.76 32.86 67.63
N LEU A 994 -125.59 32.79 68.66
CA LEU A 994 -126.35 31.61 69.06
C LEU A 994 -127.84 31.84 68.84
N ASP A 995 -128.43 30.95 68.05
CA ASP A 995 -129.86 30.87 67.82
C ASP A 995 -130.45 29.70 68.64
N LEU A 996 -131.31 30.02 69.60
CA LEU A 996 -131.83 29.12 70.63
C LEU A 996 -133.29 28.72 70.34
N GLN A 997 -133.51 27.44 70.05
CA GLN A 997 -134.85 26.85 69.91
C GLN A 997 -135.16 25.91 71.07
N VAL A 998 -136.43 25.87 71.47
CA VAL A 998 -136.95 25.05 72.58
C VAL A 998 -138.00 24.09 72.02
N TYR A 999 -137.88 22.83 72.40
CA TYR A 999 -138.73 21.73 71.96
C TYR A 999 -139.31 21.04 73.20
N ASN A 1000 -140.62 20.77 73.20
CA ASN A 1000 -141.25 19.90 74.17
C ASN A 1000 -141.00 18.44 73.77
N LEU A 1001 -140.79 17.57 74.77
CA LEU A 1001 -140.66 16.14 74.57
C LEU A 1001 -141.97 15.47 75.03
N GLU A 1002 -142.82 15.08 74.07
CA GLU A 1002 -144.03 14.31 74.34
C GLU A 1002 -143.68 12.82 74.51
N PRO A 1003 -144.29 12.10 75.48
CA PRO A 1003 -143.84 10.77 75.88
C PRO A 1003 -144.14 9.65 74.86
N ASP A 1004 -145.02 9.90 73.89
CA ASP A 1004 -145.50 8.94 72.89
C ASP A 1004 -145.23 9.37 71.43
N ASP A 1005 -144.27 10.28 71.18
CA ASP A 1005 -143.91 10.68 69.81
C ASP A 1005 -142.96 9.67 69.14
N GLU A 1006 -143.44 8.97 68.10
CA GLU A 1006 -142.66 7.99 67.32
C GLU A 1006 -141.85 8.61 66.16
N LYS A 1007 -141.85 9.93 66.00
CA LYS A 1007 -141.19 10.61 64.88
C LYS A 1007 -139.67 10.68 65.06
N LEU A 1008 -138.92 10.24 64.04
CA LEU A 1008 -137.45 10.14 64.09
C LEU A 1008 -136.68 11.26 63.37
N VAL A 1009 -137.31 11.96 62.41
CA VAL A 1009 -136.63 12.87 61.47
C VAL A 1009 -137.54 14.06 61.13
N ASP A 1010 -136.96 15.26 61.10
CA ASP A 1010 -137.56 16.47 60.55
C ASP A 1010 -137.02 16.81 59.16
N LEU A 1011 -137.94 17.14 58.24
CA LEU A 1011 -137.63 17.70 56.92
C LEU A 1011 -137.96 19.21 56.96
N LEU A 1012 -136.96 20.03 57.23
CA LEU A 1012 -137.09 21.48 57.23
C LEU A 1012 -136.82 22.04 55.83
N VAL A 1013 -137.84 22.60 55.20
CA VAL A 1013 -137.70 23.39 53.96
C VAL A 1013 -137.65 24.86 54.35
N LEU A 1014 -136.45 25.42 54.37
CA LEU A 1014 -136.15 26.77 54.83
C LEU A 1014 -135.91 27.69 53.63
N PHE A 1015 -136.56 28.85 53.63
CA PHE A 1015 -136.49 29.82 52.54
C PHE A 1015 -135.65 31.03 52.97
N GLY A 1016 -134.51 31.22 52.30
CA GLY A 1016 -133.41 32.06 52.80
C GLY A 1016 -132.62 31.39 53.94
N ASP A 1017 -131.87 32.18 54.70
CA ASP A 1017 -131.04 31.67 55.79
C ASP A 1017 -131.87 30.97 56.89
N PRO A 1018 -131.40 29.80 57.41
CA PRO A 1018 -132.07 29.07 58.49
C PRO A 1018 -132.35 29.91 59.75
N PHE A 1019 -131.43 30.82 60.06
CA PHE A 1019 -131.48 31.70 61.23
C PHE A 1019 -131.09 33.13 60.81
N PRO A 1020 -132.04 33.98 60.42
CA PRO A 1020 -131.75 35.38 60.10
C PRO A 1020 -131.64 36.24 61.37
N PRO A 1021 -130.90 37.36 61.35
CA PRO A 1021 -130.85 38.31 62.45
C PRO A 1021 -132.24 38.84 62.86
N MET A 1022 -132.50 38.98 64.15
CA MET A 1022 -133.71 39.58 64.72
C MET A 1022 -133.43 40.96 65.32
N ASP A 1023 -134.45 41.82 65.31
CA ASP A 1023 -134.39 43.14 65.94
C ASP A 1023 -134.74 43.10 67.45
N MET A 1024 -134.55 44.23 68.13
CA MET A 1024 -134.89 44.43 69.55
C MET A 1024 -136.39 44.24 69.89
N ALA A 1025 -137.27 44.11 68.89
CA ALA A 1025 -138.70 43.84 69.04
C ALA A 1025 -139.08 42.38 68.72
N GLY A 1026 -138.12 41.55 68.30
CA GLY A 1026 -138.33 40.14 67.94
C GLY A 1026 -138.85 39.92 66.52
N ASN A 1027 -138.82 40.93 65.64
CA ASN A 1027 -139.08 40.74 64.21
C ASN A 1027 -137.77 40.34 63.50
N LYS A 1028 -137.87 39.75 62.30
CA LYS A 1028 -136.70 39.64 61.41
C LYS A 1028 -136.18 41.06 61.13
N ALA A 1029 -134.92 41.32 61.47
CA ALA A 1029 -134.28 42.57 61.11
C ALA A 1029 -134.18 42.62 59.58
N ALA A 1030 -134.80 43.63 58.96
CA ALA A 1030 -134.65 43.83 57.53
C ALA A 1030 -133.18 44.17 57.25
N SER A 1031 -132.48 43.30 56.52
CA SER A 1031 -131.15 43.61 55.99
C SER A 1031 -131.26 44.88 55.16
N SER A 1032 -130.37 45.83 55.38
CA SER A 1032 -130.49 47.18 54.83
C SER A 1032 -130.08 47.25 53.35
N GLY A 1033 -130.91 46.65 52.49
CA GLY A 1033 -130.76 46.58 51.03
C GLY A 1033 -132.11 46.70 50.31
N SER A 1034 -132.31 47.84 49.64
CA SER A 1034 -133.49 48.24 48.85
C SER A 1034 -133.67 47.43 47.54
N THR A 1035 -134.86 47.20 46.93
CA THR A 1035 -136.26 47.63 47.21
C THR A 1035 -137.29 46.90 46.28
N SER A 1036 -138.54 46.78 46.74
CA SER A 1036 -139.83 46.64 46.00
C SER A 1036 -140.12 45.45 45.04
N GLU A 1037 -141.15 44.67 45.43
CA GLU A 1037 -142.33 44.25 44.64
C GLU A 1037 -142.14 43.78 43.17
N SER A 1038 -142.53 42.56 42.79
CA SER A 1038 -143.91 42.04 42.84
C SER A 1038 -144.00 40.51 42.60
N GLU A 1039 -145.15 39.89 42.87
CA GLU A 1039 -145.50 38.51 42.49
C GLU A 1039 -145.61 38.31 40.95
N VAL A 1040 -145.51 37.06 40.43
CA VAL A 1040 -146.40 36.47 39.38
C VAL A 1040 -145.99 35.04 38.90
N VAL A 1041 -146.90 34.07 39.10
CA VAL A 1041 -147.33 32.96 38.19
C VAL A 1041 -146.34 31.93 37.57
N LEU A 1042 -146.47 30.69 38.08
CA LEU A 1042 -146.53 29.35 37.41
C LEU A 1042 -145.57 28.91 36.28
N LYS A 1043 -144.79 27.86 36.63
CA LYS A 1043 -144.67 26.51 35.98
C LYS A 1043 -144.49 26.34 34.45
N LEU A 1044 -143.53 25.49 34.09
CA LEU A 1044 -143.64 24.53 32.96
C LEU A 1044 -142.73 23.30 33.17
N ASP A 1045 -143.08 22.17 32.54
CA ASP A 1045 -142.41 20.86 32.69
C ASP A 1045 -141.21 20.65 31.74
N PRO A 1046 -140.24 19.76 32.08
CA PRO A 1046 -139.02 19.53 31.29
C PRO A 1046 -139.09 18.32 30.34
N ALA A 1047 -138.35 18.35 29.22
CA ALA A 1047 -138.13 17.18 28.36
C ALA A 1047 -136.79 17.18 27.59
N ALA A 1048 -135.89 16.25 27.99
CA ALA A 1048 -134.86 15.54 27.21
C ALA A 1048 -133.82 16.27 26.32
N ILE A 1049 -132.54 15.95 26.58
CA ILE A 1049 -131.42 16.00 25.62
C ILE A 1049 -130.72 14.62 25.64
N PRO A 1050 -130.41 14.01 24.48
CA PRO A 1050 -129.56 12.81 24.39
C PRO A 1050 -128.08 13.12 24.05
N CYS A 1051 -127.17 12.22 24.40
CA CYS A 1051 -125.73 12.33 24.18
C CYS A 1051 -125.27 11.75 22.82
N GLY A 1052 -124.03 12.07 22.39
CA GLY A 1052 -123.36 11.35 21.30
C GLY A 1052 -121.99 11.94 20.89
N SER A 1053 -120.91 11.17 21.04
CA SER A 1053 -119.52 11.56 20.73
C SER A 1053 -118.89 10.68 19.65
N ILE A 1054 -118.07 11.23 18.74
CA ILE A 1054 -117.10 10.48 17.91
C ILE A 1054 -115.80 11.30 17.73
N TYR A 1055 -114.65 10.63 17.90
CA TYR A 1055 -113.28 10.96 17.48
C TYR A 1055 -112.83 9.87 16.45
N PRO A 1056 -111.71 9.95 15.69
CA PRO A 1056 -110.48 10.75 15.93
C PRO A 1056 -109.94 11.51 14.69
N ALA A 1057 -108.66 11.92 14.75
CA ALA A 1057 -108.00 12.86 13.83
C ALA A 1057 -107.09 12.19 12.77
N LEU A 1058 -106.51 13.02 11.91
CA LEU A 1058 -105.24 12.74 11.21
C LEU A 1058 -104.42 14.05 11.08
N GLU A 1059 -103.11 13.94 10.86
CA GLU A 1059 -102.11 14.98 11.15
C GLU A 1059 -101.86 15.99 10.01
N THR A 1060 -101.34 17.18 10.34
CA THR A 1060 -100.16 17.77 9.67
C THR A 1060 -99.52 18.88 10.51
N THR A 1061 -98.28 19.26 10.18
CA THR A 1061 -97.38 20.11 10.98
C THR A 1061 -97.44 21.60 10.62
N ASP A 1062 -97.24 22.48 11.61
CA ASP A 1062 -96.08 23.41 11.69
C ASP A 1062 -96.35 24.52 12.75
N GLU A 1063 -95.39 24.80 13.64
CA GLU A 1063 -95.44 25.99 14.52
C GLU A 1063 -94.06 26.54 14.92
N PRO A 1064 -93.88 27.86 14.79
CA PRO A 1064 -93.22 28.69 15.81
C PRO A 1064 -93.97 30.03 16.03
N PRO A 1065 -93.55 30.93 16.96
CA PRO A 1065 -92.84 30.75 18.22
C PRO A 1065 -93.62 31.37 19.43
N GLY A 1066 -93.27 31.00 20.66
CA GLY A 1066 -93.83 31.59 21.88
C GLY A 1066 -93.06 32.82 22.40
N SER A 1067 -93.76 33.89 22.78
CA SER A 1067 -93.19 35.13 23.35
C SER A 1067 -93.91 35.56 24.64
N ASP A 1068 -93.19 36.17 25.57
CA ASP A 1068 -93.76 36.73 26.81
C ASP A 1068 -94.79 37.85 26.57
N SER A 1069 -96.01 37.72 27.13
CA SER A 1069 -96.68 38.87 27.78
C SER A 1069 -97.88 38.48 28.67
N LYS A 1070 -97.69 38.61 29.97
CA LYS A 1070 -98.66 38.85 31.07
C LYS A 1070 -100.14 39.12 30.70
N GLU A 1071 -101.02 38.22 31.14
CA GLU A 1071 -102.33 38.57 31.72
C GLU A 1071 -102.40 37.82 33.08
N LYS A 1072 -102.33 38.49 34.23
CA LYS A 1072 -103.38 39.24 34.96
C LYS A 1072 -104.59 38.39 35.35
N GLU A 1073 -104.80 38.26 36.65
CA GLU A 1073 -105.96 37.58 37.21
C GLU A 1073 -107.26 38.27 36.82
N ILE A 1074 -108.23 37.48 36.37
CA ILE A 1074 -109.65 37.77 36.59
C ILE A 1074 -110.18 36.57 37.38
N SER A 1075 -109.97 36.60 38.69
CA SER A 1075 -110.70 35.76 39.62
C SER A 1075 -112.16 36.25 39.63
N SER A 1076 -112.95 35.75 38.69
CA SER A 1076 -114.40 35.88 38.74
C SER A 1076 -114.88 35.15 40.00
N GLN A 1077 -115.04 35.90 41.09
CA GLN A 1077 -115.76 35.42 42.25
C GLN A 1077 -117.12 34.94 41.76
N GLU A 1078 -117.38 33.64 41.83
CA GLU A 1078 -118.73 33.14 41.74
C GLU A 1078 -119.48 33.77 42.91
N SER A 1079 -120.34 34.74 42.60
CA SER A 1079 -121.30 35.28 43.55
C SER A 1079 -122.16 34.11 44.01
N ALA A 1080 -121.85 33.57 45.19
CA ALA A 1080 -122.50 32.38 45.72
C ALA A 1080 -124.02 32.62 45.73
N GLY A 1081 -124.71 32.03 44.76
CA GLY A 1081 -126.12 32.32 44.51
C GLY A 1081 -126.91 32.02 45.78
N GLU A 1082 -127.61 33.04 46.28
CA GLU A 1082 -128.40 32.92 47.52
C GLU A 1082 -129.27 31.66 47.43
N LYS A 1083 -129.08 30.73 48.36
CA LYS A 1083 -129.86 29.49 48.42
C LYS A 1083 -131.26 29.81 48.92
N MET A 1084 -132.07 30.42 48.05
CA MET A 1084 -133.46 30.82 48.31
C MET A 1084 -134.32 29.69 48.86
N ILE A 1085 -133.94 28.44 48.62
CA ILE A 1085 -134.48 27.25 49.27
C ILE A 1085 -133.32 26.38 49.75
N SER A 1086 -133.29 26.08 51.04
CA SER A 1086 -132.45 25.03 51.64
C SER A 1086 -133.36 23.94 52.19
N VAL A 1087 -133.04 22.68 51.89
CA VAL A 1087 -133.78 21.52 52.37
C VAL A 1087 -132.85 20.76 53.32
N LEU A 1088 -133.18 20.82 54.61
CA LEU A 1088 -132.42 20.23 55.70
C LEU A 1088 -133.18 19.03 56.26
N ILE A 1089 -132.52 17.88 56.26
CA ILE A 1089 -132.96 16.67 56.95
C ILE A 1089 -132.17 16.60 58.25
N GLN A 1090 -132.86 16.69 59.39
CA GLN A 1090 -132.26 16.61 60.73
C GLN A 1090 -132.99 15.56 61.58
N PRO A 1091 -132.38 15.02 62.65
CA PRO A 1091 -133.12 14.23 63.64
C PRO A 1091 -134.33 14.99 64.16
N HIS A 1092 -135.39 14.27 64.54
CA HIS A 1092 -136.50 14.88 65.27
C HIS A 1092 -136.13 15.00 66.75
N GLU A 1093 -136.06 16.25 67.23
CA GLU A 1093 -135.54 16.62 68.56
C GLU A 1093 -136.67 17.08 69.51
N GLY A 1094 -137.93 16.78 69.15
CA GLY A 1094 -139.15 17.16 69.87
C GLY A 1094 -140.00 18.21 69.14
N VAL A 1095 -141.18 18.51 69.67
CA VAL A 1095 -142.15 19.44 69.06
C VAL A 1095 -141.79 20.89 69.43
N PRO A 1096 -141.56 21.81 68.47
CA PRO A 1096 -141.25 23.21 68.76
C PRO A 1096 -142.39 23.89 69.53
N ALA A 1097 -142.08 24.50 70.68
CA ALA A 1097 -143.10 25.08 71.56
C ALA A 1097 -142.63 26.28 72.39
N ASP A 1098 -143.61 27.12 72.76
CA ASP A 1098 -143.42 28.35 73.55
C ASP A 1098 -144.00 28.21 74.98
N SER A 1099 -144.55 27.03 75.30
CA SER A 1099 -145.16 26.66 76.57
C SER A 1099 -145.14 25.13 76.72
N PRO A 1100 -144.90 24.56 77.90
CA PRO A 1100 -144.67 25.24 79.18
C PRO A 1100 -143.26 25.86 79.29
N TYR A 1101 -142.29 25.41 78.49
CA TYR A 1101 -140.93 25.97 78.48
C TYR A 1101 -140.79 27.11 77.45
N SER A 1102 -140.00 28.13 77.79
CA SER A 1102 -139.62 29.20 76.86
C SER A 1102 -138.27 29.81 77.21
N VAL A 1103 -137.61 30.46 76.24
CA VAL A 1103 -136.28 31.09 76.41
C VAL A 1103 -136.30 32.53 75.92
N ALA A 1104 -135.58 33.41 76.63
CA ALA A 1104 -135.46 34.82 76.33
C ALA A 1104 -134.03 35.34 76.60
N PRO A 1105 -133.37 36.01 75.63
CA PRO A 1105 -133.77 36.13 74.22
C PRO A 1105 -133.65 34.79 73.48
N ARG A 1106 -134.31 34.66 72.31
CA ARG A 1106 -134.18 33.50 71.42
C ARG A 1106 -132.96 33.53 70.50
N GLN A 1107 -132.38 34.70 70.29
CA GLN A 1107 -131.13 34.89 69.55
C GLN A 1107 -130.21 35.76 70.41
N ILE A 1108 -128.93 35.39 70.52
CA ILE A 1108 -127.96 36.10 71.35
C ILE A 1108 -126.57 36.03 70.75
N VAL A 1109 -125.82 37.14 70.78
CA VAL A 1109 -124.39 37.14 70.46
C VAL A 1109 -123.60 36.92 71.75
N VAL A 1110 -122.64 36.00 71.72
CA VAL A 1110 -121.68 35.76 72.81
C VAL A 1110 -120.33 36.31 72.36
N PRO A 1111 -119.87 37.45 72.92
CA PRO A 1111 -118.72 38.16 72.39
C PRO A 1111 -117.41 37.39 72.58
N GLY A 1112 -116.44 37.60 71.68
CA GLY A 1112 -115.13 36.95 71.69
C GLY A 1112 -114.39 37.15 73.02
N GLY A 1113 -113.95 36.06 73.63
CA GLY A 1113 -113.35 36.06 74.97
C GLY A 1113 -114.28 36.44 76.13
N GLY A 1114 -115.58 36.59 75.88
CA GLY A 1114 -116.58 37.11 76.82
C GLY A 1114 -117.70 36.11 77.18
N SER A 1115 -118.80 36.64 77.70
CA SER A 1115 -119.94 35.84 78.17
C SER A 1115 -121.27 36.59 78.10
N SER A 1116 -122.37 35.88 77.84
CA SER A 1116 -123.73 36.43 77.77
C SER A 1116 -124.72 35.63 78.63
N ASP A 1117 -125.69 36.31 79.24
CA ASP A 1117 -126.76 35.71 80.05
C ASP A 1117 -128.02 35.44 79.23
N VAL A 1118 -128.64 34.26 79.43
CA VAL A 1118 -129.93 33.84 78.86
C VAL A 1118 -130.88 33.44 79.99
N TYR A 1119 -132.18 33.70 79.82
CA TYR A 1119 -133.22 33.37 80.79
C TYR A 1119 -134.16 32.31 80.22
N ILE A 1120 -134.37 31.23 80.96
CA ILE A 1120 -135.30 30.15 80.60
C ILE A 1120 -136.44 30.16 81.61
N SER A 1121 -137.67 30.10 81.13
CA SER A 1121 -138.88 30.09 81.95
C SER A 1121 -139.64 28.77 81.85
N PHE A 1122 -140.37 28.43 82.91
CA PHE A 1122 -141.33 27.34 82.94
C PHE A 1122 -142.68 27.86 83.46
N THR A 1123 -143.73 27.73 82.65
CA THR A 1123 -145.11 28.11 82.97
C THR A 1123 -145.93 26.86 83.29
N PRO A 1124 -146.39 26.66 84.54
CA PRO A 1124 -147.20 25.50 84.90
C PRO A 1124 -148.51 25.45 84.11
N LEU A 1125 -148.77 24.31 83.46
CA LEU A 1125 -150.01 24.07 82.73
C LEU A 1125 -151.22 23.99 83.69
N VAL A 1126 -152.42 24.20 83.14
CA VAL A 1126 -153.67 24.02 83.87
C VAL A 1126 -154.14 22.58 83.67
N LEU A 1127 -154.01 21.75 84.70
CA LEU A 1127 -154.47 20.36 84.66
C LEU A 1127 -156.01 20.28 84.71
N PRO A 1128 -156.64 19.37 83.94
CA PRO A 1128 -158.07 19.08 84.06
C PRO A 1128 -158.36 18.30 85.35
N ASP A 1129 -159.59 18.42 85.88
CA ASP A 1129 -160.02 17.85 87.18
C ASP A 1129 -159.84 16.32 87.35
N THR A 1130 -159.47 15.59 86.30
CA THR A 1130 -159.20 14.15 86.31
C THR A 1130 -157.72 13.78 86.57
N GLU A 1131 -156.78 14.72 86.52
CA GLU A 1131 -155.34 14.45 86.61
C GLU A 1131 -154.68 15.13 87.82
N ALA A 1132 -153.83 14.39 88.54
CA ALA A 1132 -153.23 14.85 89.80
C ALA A 1132 -151.80 15.43 89.65
N GLU A 1133 -151.04 14.97 88.66
CA GLU A 1133 -149.67 15.43 88.36
C GLU A 1133 -149.37 15.15 86.88
N LEU A 1134 -148.69 16.08 86.21
CA LEU A 1134 -148.21 15.94 84.83
C LEU A 1134 -146.71 16.28 84.80
N ARG A 1135 -145.92 15.45 84.12
CA ARG A 1135 -144.49 15.71 83.89
C ARG A 1135 -144.31 16.44 82.56
N CYS A 1136 -143.48 17.48 82.56
CA CYS A 1136 -143.05 18.17 81.35
C CYS A 1136 -141.52 18.09 81.25
N ASP A 1137 -141.02 17.48 80.18
CA ASP A 1137 -139.61 17.53 79.80
C ASP A 1137 -139.45 18.32 78.50
N GLY A 1138 -138.28 18.88 78.25
CA GLY A 1138 -138.00 19.68 77.06
C GLY A 1138 -136.51 19.84 76.80
N LEU A 1139 -136.17 20.08 75.53
CA LEU A 1139 -134.81 20.24 75.02
C LEU A 1139 -134.60 21.68 74.54
N MET A 1140 -133.36 22.18 74.63
CA MET A 1140 -132.97 23.46 74.05
C MET A 1140 -131.71 23.25 73.20
N LEU A 1141 -131.80 23.58 71.92
CA LEU A 1141 -130.68 23.52 70.97
C LEU A 1141 -130.18 24.92 70.65
N GLY A 1142 -128.87 25.05 70.47
CA GLY A 1142 -128.20 26.31 70.14
C GLY A 1142 -127.38 26.17 68.87
N PHE A 1143 -127.81 26.84 67.81
CA PHE A 1143 -127.14 26.83 66.51
C PHE A 1143 -126.14 27.98 66.44
N MET A 1144 -124.87 27.67 66.15
CA MET A 1144 -123.77 28.65 66.10
C MET A 1144 -123.56 29.19 64.70
N SER A 1145 -123.35 30.50 64.59
CA SER A 1145 -123.02 31.19 63.34
C SER A 1145 -122.00 32.32 63.56
N LEU A 1146 -121.27 32.64 62.49
CA LEU A 1146 -120.44 33.82 62.35
C LEU A 1146 -121.07 34.69 61.26
N ASP A 1147 -121.31 35.96 61.57
CA ASP A 1147 -122.02 36.86 60.66
C ASP A 1147 -121.08 37.58 59.68
N ASP A 1148 -119.76 37.53 59.94
CA ASP A 1148 -118.69 37.98 59.05
C ASP A 1148 -117.84 36.79 58.56
N LYS A 1149 -117.36 36.87 57.32
CA LYS A 1149 -116.21 36.07 56.84
C LYS A 1149 -114.90 36.81 57.17
N VAL A 1150 -113.87 36.06 57.59
CA VAL A 1150 -112.60 36.60 58.14
C VAL A 1150 -111.38 35.95 57.50
#